data_AF-A0A2E0WB86-F1
#
_entry.id   AF-A0A2E0WB86-F1
#
_cell.length_a   1.000
_cell.length_b   1.000
_cell.length_c   1.000
_cell.angle_alpha   90.00
_cell.angle_beta   90.00
_cell.angle_gamma   90.00
#
_symmetry.space_group_name_H-M   'P 1'
#
loop_
_entity.id
_entity.type
_entity.pdbx_description
1 polymer ?
#
loop_
_entity_poly.entity_id
_entity_poly.type
_entity_poly.pdbx_seq_one_letter_code
_entity_poly.pdbx_strand_id
1 'polypeptide(L)'
;MQCLSLGTPAKVLGIGCHRGTKRVHNGPVVDIPLPLTPPVRLVPNVRRHSPSMSTSAHITGKSVRETHPFQSFPSSGEPIVLPSRRRGTGKESLMGVKAVKFCSVSVITGAVVMAVMTPGTVASGAISTSLDSGTQASSTAGVVNGDFETRSVSPWIDDSTGNASANLIEEAGDHAALLAPADDGNARLIQVVPVSSDTEYFLDAAIESRGATAVVGVKGHQGKWTQLESAELPLTFRTSAGVTEIEIYLQAWKRQTGGVLIDDVVLSDGTEPPPPSPTPTPDPTATVEPSPEPTLTAGPSPEPSPSDEPTSDPSAPAALDLRNANFSDGRDHWQNGSHGGASATVDAGVLTLNPSDGGTARVIQQVTVEPNSDYTIFLDRADPRGEAAAYVRVKGHQGKWTEAEHESRLLFRTSDVTEVELSIHAWKGQQDIARVDALRAYLGNISPQPTPSSSPTATQSPSTSPTPTATPTPSPTQPEPTAEPTPTPTAPVDSGVDNSGFEDGLNGWTVESGTPKLVGDAPEGAAAVELIPASNNTVRLSQPVGGLEPKTKYTFAVKTRTTGDVWASFGVEQGVQKPKSNSVRESQWSEKRFTFHTGKNDRDVNLYLQAYQTDVAGSVFFDDVRVVAGDLPAPPPPAGASWPSAPETISLPTPGSEIVRNGDFSQGDASWVVDLGRVTTGVLTLRSQDDRTARAVQDTGLLLAASQDYTLNVRARATNGAPTVGFQVGDEFHHLQVTDPTWRDYQVRFTSPVTQQAGKFHLERWKGDTGILEVDTVSMTAVGGEWLDTPHPIPAQTTQTLVEEFDDGIDPDKWLIVDRAWGGDNGGLIPENVSFADGVLKLKAHGDRYSGTQEGHGGRTTRVGAGIATRDYYASGKYVVRAKIPAELGAVSAFWNFHYIEHFPDEDDYWQEPSRIRNTEIDWEFPTDLSNGTMDDPISFNNGRANSWGGKLGGEGAHHPGRVDFGRNVADGKFHDFGIEWHSGGNGEIPKVIWTLDGEEIYRHEGAAFGQDNIPYRAARFWIGIWFPAAGYKERVNGEYVDRVGWAGDPEFDSTVLEIDRVEITPFNEPNDAWVAETWPNGWYAAPGEYPTLG
;
A
#
# COMPACT_ATOMS: atom_id res chain seq x y z
N MET A 1 66.42 -12.25 -18.74
CA MET A 1 67.63 -12.77 -18.05
C MET A 1 67.60 -14.31 -18.10
N GLN A 2 68.67 -14.99 -17.68
CA GLN A 2 68.81 -16.46 -17.78
C GLN A 2 68.67 -17.16 -16.41
N CYS A 3 68.65 -18.50 -16.47
CA CYS A 3 68.63 -19.50 -15.38
C CYS A 3 67.24 -19.79 -14.77
N LEU A 4 66.84 -21.05 -14.54
CA LEU A 4 67.47 -22.34 -14.94
C LEU A 4 66.39 -23.45 -15.02
N SER A 5 66.70 -24.56 -15.71
CA SER A 5 65.79 -25.67 -16.03
C SER A 5 66.15 -26.98 -15.30
N LEU A 6 65.20 -27.92 -15.20
CA LEU A 6 65.29 -29.42 -15.12
C LEU A 6 64.01 -29.96 -14.40
N GLY A 7 63.46 -31.14 -14.64
CA GLY A 7 63.73 -32.17 -15.67
C GLY A 7 62.75 -33.37 -15.59
N THR A 8 62.28 -33.83 -16.77
CA THR A 8 61.41 -35.01 -17.09
C THR A 8 62.06 -36.40 -16.89
N PRO A 9 61.43 -37.59 -17.19
CA PRO A 9 60.00 -38.01 -17.34
C PRO A 9 59.65 -39.41 -16.74
N ALA A 10 58.42 -39.91 -16.96
CA ALA A 10 58.08 -41.35 -17.07
C ALA A 10 57.06 -41.64 -18.21
N LYS A 11 56.90 -42.91 -18.64
CA LYS A 11 56.07 -43.40 -19.78
C LYS A 11 55.59 -44.86 -19.51
N VAL A 12 54.89 -45.49 -20.49
CA VAL A 12 54.64 -46.96 -20.67
C VAL A 12 53.38 -47.49 -19.92
N LEU A 13 52.39 -48.24 -20.50
CA LEU A 13 52.04 -48.65 -21.88
C LEU A 13 50.57 -49.19 -21.98
N GLY A 14 50.03 -49.40 -23.19
CA GLY A 14 48.81 -50.20 -23.51
C GLY A 14 47.87 -49.48 -24.49
N ILE A 15 47.77 -49.75 -25.81
CA ILE A 15 47.42 -50.98 -26.59
C ILE A 15 45.92 -51.36 -26.46
N GLY A 16 45.08 -51.35 -27.52
CA GLY A 16 45.26 -50.82 -28.89
C GLY A 16 44.24 -51.28 -29.96
N CYS A 17 44.27 -50.62 -31.13
CA CYS A 17 44.02 -51.13 -32.50
C CYS A 17 42.72 -51.87 -32.93
N HIS A 18 41.83 -51.21 -33.69
CA HIS A 18 41.48 -51.45 -35.13
C HIS A 18 40.37 -50.47 -35.58
N ARG A 19 40.42 -49.74 -36.71
CA ARG A 19 40.56 -50.04 -38.16
C ARG A 19 39.27 -50.51 -38.87
N GLY A 20 38.68 -49.60 -39.66
CA GLY A 20 37.74 -49.85 -40.78
C GLY A 20 37.86 -48.73 -41.82
N THR A 21 37.68 -48.99 -43.13
CA THR A 21 38.16 -48.05 -44.20
C THR A 21 37.38 -48.03 -45.53
N LYS A 22 37.15 -46.81 -46.06
CA LYS A 22 37.08 -46.37 -47.49
C LYS A 22 36.09 -47.02 -48.50
N ARG A 23 35.23 -46.15 -49.11
CA ARG A 23 35.14 -45.77 -50.57
C ARG A 23 34.12 -44.60 -50.72
N VAL A 24 34.18 -43.55 -51.57
CA VAL A 24 35.07 -43.03 -52.66
C VAL A 24 34.55 -43.19 -54.11
N HIS A 25 34.56 -42.06 -54.87
CA HIS A 25 34.23 -41.79 -56.31
C HIS A 25 32.74 -41.60 -56.68
N ASN A 26 32.32 -40.70 -57.61
CA ASN A 26 32.88 -39.52 -58.35
C ASN A 26 31.68 -38.66 -58.85
N GLY A 27 31.69 -37.31 -59.00
CA GLY A 27 32.33 -36.47 -60.06
C GLY A 27 31.46 -36.36 -61.35
N PRO A 28 31.47 -35.30 -62.22
CA PRO A 28 32.28 -34.04 -62.30
C PRO A 28 31.43 -32.72 -62.31
N VAL A 29 31.91 -31.51 -61.93
CA VAL A 29 32.76 -30.46 -62.59
C VAL A 29 32.21 -29.76 -63.86
N VAL A 30 32.02 -28.42 -63.77
CA VAL A 30 32.21 -27.37 -64.82
C VAL A 30 32.68 -26.07 -64.13
N ASP A 31 33.48 -25.22 -64.80
CA ASP A 31 34.23 -24.06 -64.25
C ASP A 31 33.96 -22.70 -64.96
N ILE A 32 33.96 -21.58 -64.20
CA ILE A 32 34.54 -20.24 -64.56
C ILE A 32 33.82 -19.43 -65.70
N PRO A 33 33.94 -18.07 -65.92
CA PRO A 33 34.75 -16.99 -65.28
C PRO A 33 34.00 -15.70 -64.81
N LEU A 34 34.77 -14.74 -64.24
CA LEU A 34 34.47 -13.28 -64.14
C LEU A 34 35.08 -12.50 -65.33
N PRO A 35 34.55 -11.33 -65.73
CA PRO A 35 35.40 -10.12 -65.76
C PRO A 35 34.74 -8.72 -65.59
N LEU A 36 35.51 -7.81 -64.97
CA LEU A 36 35.79 -6.36 -65.21
C LEU A 36 34.82 -5.39 -65.98
N THR A 37 34.93 -4.09 -65.63
CA THR A 37 34.22 -2.87 -66.13
C THR A 37 35.06 -2.09 -67.20
N PRO A 38 34.79 -0.82 -67.64
CA PRO A 38 33.63 0.12 -67.60
C PRO A 38 33.25 0.60 -69.06
N PRO A 39 33.01 1.88 -69.50
CA PRO A 39 32.49 3.16 -68.94
C PRO A 39 31.40 3.89 -69.84
N VAL A 40 31.23 5.22 -69.68
CA VAL A 40 30.50 6.27 -70.51
C VAL A 40 29.03 6.57 -70.13
N ARG A 41 28.52 7.80 -69.84
CA ARG A 41 28.95 9.21 -69.62
C ARG A 41 28.23 10.22 -70.55
N LEU A 42 27.35 11.07 -70.00
CA LEU A 42 27.10 12.45 -70.46
C LEU A 42 26.55 13.36 -69.33
N VAL A 43 26.88 14.65 -69.41
CA VAL A 43 26.78 15.73 -68.39
C VAL A 43 26.68 17.04 -69.22
N PRO A 44 25.84 18.08 -68.91
CA PRO A 44 26.06 19.01 -67.77
C PRO A 44 24.77 19.71 -67.22
N ASN A 45 24.74 20.72 -66.34
CA ASN A 45 25.69 21.72 -65.78
C ASN A 45 25.32 21.99 -64.28
N VAL A 46 26.23 22.15 -63.30
CA VAL A 46 27.02 23.37 -62.93
C VAL A 46 26.12 24.51 -62.37
N ARG A 47 26.36 25.14 -61.20
CA ARG A 47 27.61 25.39 -60.43
C ARG A 47 27.41 25.45 -58.89
N ARG A 48 28.51 25.40 -58.12
CA ARG A 48 28.62 25.69 -56.67
C ARG A 48 28.61 27.20 -56.36
N HIS A 49 28.30 27.63 -55.13
CA HIS A 49 29.24 28.33 -54.22
C HIS A 49 28.62 28.82 -52.89
N SER A 50 29.25 28.47 -51.75
CA SER A 50 29.32 29.28 -50.51
C SER A 50 30.38 30.40 -50.67
N PRO A 51 30.53 31.45 -49.81
CA PRO A 51 30.48 31.36 -48.32
C PRO A 51 30.05 32.62 -47.49
N SER A 52 30.02 32.46 -46.15
CA SER A 52 30.48 33.36 -45.04
C SER A 52 30.31 34.91 -45.03
N MET A 53 30.25 35.46 -43.79
CA MET A 53 30.51 36.87 -43.37
C MET A 53 29.40 37.91 -43.67
N SER A 54 29.19 38.99 -42.90
CA SER A 54 29.64 39.39 -41.53
C SER A 54 28.87 40.64 -41.05
N THR A 55 28.99 40.97 -39.75
CA THR A 55 28.86 42.32 -39.11
C THR A 55 27.54 43.10 -39.15
N SER A 56 26.86 43.07 -37.99
CA SER A 56 26.54 44.22 -37.11
C SER A 56 26.41 45.66 -37.68
N ALA A 57 25.27 46.31 -37.42
CA ALA A 57 25.21 47.77 -37.19
C ALA A 57 24.07 48.18 -36.23
N HIS A 58 24.44 48.98 -35.23
CA HIS A 58 23.69 49.46 -34.06
C HIS A 58 22.90 50.77 -34.35
N ILE A 59 22.31 51.42 -33.32
CA ILE A 59 21.89 52.86 -33.25
C ILE A 59 20.64 53.24 -34.09
N THR A 60 19.58 53.99 -33.68
CA THR A 60 19.09 54.67 -32.43
C THR A 60 17.57 54.95 -32.61
N GLY A 61 16.73 55.38 -31.65
CA GLY A 61 16.88 55.70 -30.22
C GLY A 61 16.14 56.98 -29.76
N LYS A 62 15.50 56.96 -28.56
CA LYS A 62 14.80 58.08 -27.84
C LYS A 62 13.42 58.50 -28.43
N SER A 63 12.51 59.23 -27.73
CA SER A 63 12.64 60.01 -26.48
C SER A 63 11.32 60.26 -25.67
N VAL A 64 11.41 60.27 -24.32
CA VAL A 64 10.82 61.30 -23.38
C VAL A 64 9.28 61.30 -23.18
N ARG A 65 8.66 61.57 -22.00
CA ARG A 65 8.96 62.46 -20.84
C ARG A 65 8.42 61.92 -19.48
N GLU A 66 9.25 61.70 -18.45
CA GLU A 66 9.57 62.54 -17.24
C GLU A 66 8.41 62.96 -16.28
N THR A 67 8.52 62.62 -14.97
CA THR A 67 8.62 63.58 -13.82
C THR A 67 8.93 62.90 -12.46
N HIS A 68 9.49 63.67 -11.49
CA HIS A 68 9.91 63.30 -10.10
C HIS A 68 9.44 64.39 -9.10
N PRO A 69 9.35 64.17 -7.74
CA PRO A 69 10.47 64.17 -6.76
C PRO A 69 10.39 63.01 -5.69
N PHE A 70 11.44 62.55 -4.98
CA PHE A 70 12.22 63.12 -3.83
C PHE A 70 11.35 63.59 -2.63
N GLN A 71 11.63 63.30 -1.34
CA GLN A 71 12.83 62.93 -0.53
C GLN A 71 12.42 61.95 0.65
N SER A 72 13.16 61.51 1.69
CA SER A 72 14.50 61.69 2.34
C SER A 72 14.85 60.52 3.33
N PHE A 73 15.86 60.66 4.21
CA PHE A 73 16.40 59.70 5.24
C PHE A 73 16.50 60.39 6.64
N PRO A 74 16.70 59.74 7.84
CA PRO A 74 17.93 58.97 8.22
C PRO A 74 17.90 57.89 9.37
N SER A 75 19.01 57.12 9.49
CA SER A 75 19.77 56.58 10.68
C SER A 75 19.10 56.22 12.04
N SER A 76 19.58 55.33 12.93
CA SER A 76 20.91 54.73 13.22
C SER A 76 20.83 53.57 14.26
N GLY A 77 21.82 52.66 14.36
CA GLY A 77 22.03 51.80 15.54
C GLY A 77 23.07 50.66 15.37
N GLU A 78 23.95 50.44 16.36
CA GLU A 78 25.05 49.43 16.34
C GLU A 78 24.78 48.20 17.25
N PRO A 79 25.48 47.05 17.04
CA PRO A 79 25.24 45.79 17.76
C PRO A 79 26.15 45.57 18.99
N ILE A 80 25.70 44.76 19.98
CA ILE A 80 26.52 44.35 21.14
C ILE A 80 26.38 42.83 21.46
N VAL A 81 27.49 42.12 21.21
CA VAL A 81 28.13 40.97 21.91
C VAL A 81 27.32 40.00 22.82
N LEU A 82 27.63 38.70 22.62
CA LEU A 82 27.21 37.49 23.36
C LEU A 82 27.58 37.45 24.86
N PRO A 83 27.01 36.50 25.64
CA PRO A 83 27.83 35.32 25.99
C PRO A 83 27.09 33.96 25.95
N SER A 84 27.86 32.87 26.01
CA SER A 84 27.45 31.47 25.79
C SER A 84 26.99 30.69 27.05
N ARG A 85 26.22 29.61 26.85
CA ARG A 85 26.39 28.33 27.60
C ARG A 85 25.92 27.10 26.79
N ARG A 86 26.03 25.90 27.38
CA ARG A 86 26.17 24.60 26.66
C ARG A 86 25.01 23.62 26.84
N ARG A 87 24.82 22.79 25.78
CA ARG A 87 24.33 21.39 25.75
C ARG A 87 22.91 21.09 26.28
N GLY A 88 22.07 20.63 25.36
CA GLY A 88 21.10 19.55 25.54
C GLY A 88 21.04 18.76 24.22
N THR A 89 21.03 17.43 24.26
CA THR A 89 21.02 16.59 23.04
C THR A 89 19.73 15.79 22.97
N GLY A 90 18.89 16.11 21.98
CA GLY A 90 17.79 15.27 21.51
C GLY A 90 18.00 14.94 20.03
N LYS A 91 17.72 13.70 19.62
CA LYS A 91 17.63 13.31 18.21
C LYS A 91 16.16 13.20 17.84
N GLU A 92 15.68 14.11 17.00
CA GLU A 92 14.42 13.90 16.27
C GLU A 92 14.72 13.06 15.02
N SER A 93 13.83 12.13 14.69
CA SER A 93 14.02 11.18 13.59
C SER A 93 12.84 11.23 12.61
N LEU A 94 12.83 12.25 11.75
CA LEU A 94 11.91 12.28 10.61
C LEU A 94 12.28 11.18 9.62
N MET A 95 11.40 10.20 9.42
CA MET A 95 11.45 9.34 8.25
C MET A 95 10.99 10.13 7.02
N GLY A 96 11.95 10.54 6.20
CA GLY A 96 11.73 11.09 4.87
C GLY A 96 12.82 10.55 3.96
N VAL A 97 12.42 9.96 2.83
CA VAL A 97 13.34 9.30 1.89
C VAL A 97 14.38 10.31 1.41
N LYS A 98 15.66 10.02 1.66
CA LYS A 98 16.79 10.84 1.18
C LYS A 98 17.54 10.07 0.11
N ALA A 99 17.68 10.69 -1.06
CA ALA A 99 18.62 10.24 -2.08
C ALA A 99 20.03 10.09 -1.50
N VAL A 100 20.68 8.95 -1.76
CA VAL A 100 22.00 8.62 -1.21
C VAL A 100 23.05 9.51 -1.85
N LYS A 101 23.63 10.41 -1.05
CA LYS A 101 24.69 11.32 -1.49
C LYS A 101 26.05 10.78 -1.05
N PHE A 102 26.76 10.14 -1.98
CA PHE A 102 28.09 9.56 -1.74
C PHE A 102 29.05 10.54 -1.04
N CYS A 103 29.67 10.09 0.05
CA CYS A 103 30.65 10.88 0.79
C CYS A 103 31.64 9.97 1.53
N SER A 104 32.80 9.73 0.91
CA SER A 104 33.85 8.84 1.42
C SER A 104 34.53 9.41 2.68
N VAL A 105 34.77 8.57 3.69
CA VAL A 105 35.57 8.95 4.89
C VAL A 105 36.59 7.85 5.21
N SER A 106 37.83 8.25 5.48
CA SER A 106 38.98 7.35 5.61
C SER A 106 39.09 6.64 6.96
N VAL A 107 39.73 5.46 6.94
CA VAL A 107 40.07 4.67 8.14
C VAL A 107 41.02 5.42 9.08
N ILE A 108 40.72 5.42 10.38
CA ILE A 108 41.68 5.71 11.46
C ILE A 108 41.57 4.61 12.52
N THR A 109 42.70 4.03 12.91
CA THR A 109 42.79 2.92 13.86
C THR A 109 42.78 3.39 15.32
N GLY A 110 42.12 2.61 16.19
CA GLY A 110 42.15 2.77 17.64
C GLY A 110 41.66 1.51 18.35
N ALA A 111 42.52 0.88 19.14
CA ALA A 111 42.19 -0.34 19.90
C ALA A 111 42.20 -0.06 21.41
N VAL A 112 41.43 -0.84 22.21
CA VAL A 112 41.81 -1.23 23.59
C VAL A 112 40.85 -2.29 24.19
N VAL A 113 41.46 -3.41 24.62
CA VAL A 113 41.10 -4.33 25.74
C VAL A 113 39.74 -5.07 25.78
N MET A 114 39.83 -6.40 26.01
CA MET A 114 38.70 -7.31 26.35
C MET A 114 38.43 -7.39 27.85
N ALA A 115 37.22 -7.84 28.22
CA ALA A 115 36.94 -8.52 29.49
C ALA A 115 36.22 -9.85 29.22
N VAL A 116 36.48 -10.87 30.04
CA VAL A 116 35.96 -12.25 29.86
C VAL A 116 35.26 -12.72 31.13
N MET A 117 34.11 -13.39 31.00
CA MET A 117 33.51 -14.21 32.05
C MET A 117 33.04 -15.55 31.46
N THR A 118 33.05 -16.60 32.28
CA THR A 118 32.80 -18.00 31.88
C THR A 118 31.56 -18.57 32.55
N PRO A 119 30.76 -19.42 31.85
CA PRO A 119 29.60 -20.09 32.44
C PRO A 119 29.98 -21.28 33.34
N GLY A 120 29.04 -21.76 34.16
CA GLY A 120 29.20 -22.95 35.02
C GLY A 120 27.92 -23.79 35.10
N THR A 121 28.07 -25.11 35.24
CA THR A 121 27.00 -26.11 35.08
C THR A 121 26.78 -26.97 36.33
N VAL A 122 25.52 -27.09 36.78
CA VAL A 122 24.99 -28.14 37.69
C VAL A 122 23.49 -28.32 37.37
N ALA A 123 22.79 -29.35 37.86
CA ALA A 123 22.64 -30.66 37.24
C ALA A 123 21.43 -31.39 37.87
N SER A 124 20.74 -32.28 37.13
CA SER A 124 19.50 -32.91 37.58
C SER A 124 19.70 -34.01 38.65
N GLY A 125 18.70 -34.21 39.51
CA GLY A 125 18.63 -35.36 40.42
C GLY A 125 17.22 -35.59 40.96
N ALA A 126 16.74 -36.84 40.98
CA ALA A 126 15.41 -37.22 41.46
C ALA A 126 15.51 -38.34 42.52
N ILE A 127 14.59 -38.34 43.49
CA ILE A 127 14.46 -39.34 44.56
C ILE A 127 12.95 -39.56 44.80
N SER A 128 12.52 -40.81 45.06
CA SER A 128 11.11 -41.16 45.27
C SER A 128 10.88 -42.14 46.43
N THR A 129 9.88 -41.85 47.26
CA THR A 129 9.16 -42.72 48.23
C THR A 129 7.90 -41.96 48.69
N SER A 130 6.73 -42.54 48.97
CA SER A 130 6.21 -43.91 48.81
C SER A 130 4.67 -43.86 49.00
N LEU A 131 3.90 -44.76 48.40
CA LEU A 131 2.45 -44.81 48.62
C LEU A 131 2.06 -45.34 50.02
N ASP A 132 0.97 -44.80 50.57
CA ASP A 132 -0.08 -45.57 51.22
C ASP A 132 -1.45 -44.92 50.90
N SER A 133 -2.57 -45.62 51.13
CA SER A 133 -3.90 -45.32 50.57
C SER A 133 -4.99 -45.18 51.64
N GLY A 134 -5.94 -44.24 51.50
CA GLY A 134 -6.96 -44.05 52.56
C GLY A 134 -8.25 -43.28 52.26
N THR A 135 -8.25 -42.22 51.43
CA THR A 135 -9.48 -41.47 51.10
C THR A 135 -9.32 -40.69 49.80
N GLN A 136 -10.38 -40.64 48.97
CA GLN A 136 -10.44 -39.66 47.88
C GLN A 136 -10.88 -38.30 48.45
N ALA A 137 -9.91 -37.43 48.69
CA ALA A 137 -10.11 -35.99 48.52
C ALA A 137 -10.03 -35.69 47.01
N SER A 138 -10.80 -34.71 46.53
CA SER A 138 -10.54 -34.13 45.21
C SER A 138 -9.21 -33.40 45.25
N SER A 139 -8.38 -33.57 44.22
CA SER A 139 -7.04 -32.99 44.12
C SER A 139 -7.12 -31.58 43.53
N THR A 140 -7.38 -30.57 44.36
CA THR A 140 -7.25 -29.16 43.94
C THR A 140 -5.87 -28.90 43.34
N ALA A 141 -5.86 -28.37 42.11
CA ALA A 141 -4.70 -28.35 41.26
C ALA A 141 -3.85 -27.09 41.49
N GLY A 142 -3.11 -27.06 42.58
CA GLY A 142 -1.81 -26.38 42.66
C GLY A 142 -1.79 -24.85 42.68
N VAL A 143 -2.90 -24.12 42.67
CA VAL A 143 -2.91 -22.67 42.98
C VAL A 143 -2.53 -22.48 44.45
N VAL A 144 -1.58 -21.57 44.72
CA VAL A 144 -1.06 -21.27 46.05
C VAL A 144 -1.38 -19.82 46.41
N ASN A 145 -2.05 -19.58 47.55
CA ASN A 145 -2.50 -18.25 47.97
C ASN A 145 -3.38 -17.59 46.88
N GLY A 146 -4.38 -18.32 46.39
CA GLY A 146 -5.43 -17.78 45.51
C GLY A 146 -6.56 -17.09 46.28
N ASP A 147 -6.64 -17.39 47.58
CA ASP A 147 -7.46 -16.85 48.66
C ASP A 147 -6.80 -15.65 49.39
N PHE A 148 -5.58 -15.28 48.97
CA PHE A 148 -4.71 -14.18 49.45
C PHE A 148 -4.51 -13.98 50.98
N GLU A 149 -5.10 -14.81 51.83
CA GLU A 149 -5.09 -14.78 53.31
C GLU A 149 -3.72 -14.92 53.97
N THR A 150 -2.64 -15.24 53.23
CA THR A 150 -1.27 -15.18 53.78
C THR A 150 -0.80 -13.75 54.07
N ARG A 151 -1.65 -12.74 53.81
CA ARG A 151 -1.37 -11.31 53.97
C ARG A 151 -0.25 -10.82 53.03
N SER A 152 -0.20 -11.43 51.86
CA SER A 152 0.68 -11.05 50.74
C SER A 152 0.06 -11.50 49.42
N VAL A 153 0.42 -10.84 48.32
CA VAL A 153 0.20 -11.38 46.97
C VAL A 153 1.19 -12.50 46.63
N SER A 154 2.32 -12.61 47.36
CA SER A 154 3.29 -13.70 47.18
C SER A 154 2.65 -15.07 47.47
N PRO A 155 2.82 -16.10 46.61
CA PRO A 155 3.87 -16.24 45.61
C PRO A 155 3.47 -15.84 44.18
N TRP A 156 2.36 -15.12 43.98
CA TRP A 156 2.09 -14.49 42.69
C TRP A 156 3.16 -13.43 42.37
N ILE A 157 3.53 -13.37 41.10
CA ILE A 157 4.47 -12.40 40.54
C ILE A 157 3.65 -11.21 40.05
N ASP A 158 3.98 -10.01 40.52
CA ASP A 158 3.46 -8.76 39.94
C ASP A 158 4.21 -8.47 38.62
N ASP A 159 3.47 -8.50 37.52
CA ASP A 159 3.92 -8.20 36.15
C ASP A 159 3.19 -6.94 35.63
N SER A 160 2.77 -6.05 36.55
CA SER A 160 2.17 -4.77 36.21
C SER A 160 3.13 -3.87 35.44
N THR A 161 2.58 -3.11 34.50
CA THR A 161 3.32 -2.26 33.56
C THR A 161 2.96 -0.79 33.73
N GLY A 162 3.78 0.12 33.20
CA GLY A 162 3.52 1.58 33.31
C GLY A 162 3.47 2.06 34.76
N ASN A 163 2.43 2.82 35.11
CA ASN A 163 2.13 3.25 36.47
C ASN A 163 1.04 2.40 37.17
N ALA A 164 0.70 1.22 36.62
CA ALA A 164 -0.26 0.31 37.23
C ALA A 164 0.36 -0.49 38.39
N SER A 165 -0.47 -1.15 39.20
CA SER A 165 0.00 -1.99 40.31
C SER A 165 -0.98 -3.07 40.73
N ALA A 166 -0.46 -4.16 41.30
CA ALA A 166 -1.21 -5.14 42.07
C ALA A 166 -0.89 -4.97 43.57
N ASN A 167 -1.92 -4.79 44.39
CA ASN A 167 -1.77 -4.63 45.84
C ASN A 167 -2.73 -5.56 46.58
N LEU A 168 -2.44 -5.83 47.86
CA LEU A 168 -3.39 -6.49 48.75
C LEU A 168 -4.27 -5.44 49.45
N ILE A 169 -5.56 -5.74 49.63
CA ILE A 169 -6.47 -4.99 50.51
C ILE A 169 -7.02 -5.93 51.61
N GLU A 170 -7.30 -5.41 52.81
CA GLU A 170 -7.99 -6.14 53.90
C GLU A 170 -9.36 -5.48 54.10
N GLU A 171 -10.47 -6.20 53.88
CA GLU A 171 -11.83 -5.70 54.04
C GLU A 171 -12.67 -6.63 54.92
N ALA A 172 -13.26 -6.08 55.99
CA ALA A 172 -13.99 -6.79 57.05
C ALA A 172 -13.22 -7.90 57.81
N GLY A 173 -12.08 -8.38 57.31
CA GLY A 173 -11.24 -9.43 57.87
C GLY A 173 -10.64 -10.36 56.80
N ASP A 174 -11.22 -10.39 55.60
CA ASP A 174 -10.71 -11.10 54.42
C ASP A 174 -9.68 -10.23 53.66
N HIS A 175 -8.83 -10.85 52.85
CA HIS A 175 -7.83 -10.16 52.03
C HIS A 175 -7.95 -10.52 50.54
N ALA A 176 -8.08 -9.51 49.67
CA ALA A 176 -8.20 -9.71 48.22
C ALA A 176 -7.09 -8.99 47.44
N ALA A 177 -6.83 -9.43 46.21
CA ALA A 177 -5.90 -8.77 45.29
C ALA A 177 -6.59 -7.62 44.53
N LEU A 178 -6.21 -6.37 44.86
CA LEU A 178 -6.61 -5.17 44.13
C LEU A 178 -5.67 -4.93 42.94
N LEU A 179 -6.18 -5.15 41.73
CA LEU A 179 -5.54 -4.71 40.49
C LEU A 179 -5.98 -3.28 40.16
N ALA A 180 -5.01 -2.36 40.05
CA ALA A 180 -5.22 -0.95 39.74
C ALA A 180 -4.49 -0.58 38.42
N PRO A 181 -5.18 -0.63 37.26
CA PRO A 181 -4.60 -0.24 35.97
C PRO A 181 -4.36 1.28 35.89
N ALA A 182 -3.54 1.70 34.92
CA ALA A 182 -3.21 3.09 34.62
C ALA A 182 -3.39 3.39 33.12
N ASP A 183 -3.30 4.66 32.70
CA ASP A 183 -3.44 5.03 31.27
C ASP A 183 -2.32 4.47 30.38
N ASP A 184 -1.15 4.21 30.96
CA ASP A 184 0.04 3.65 30.32
C ASP A 184 0.29 2.17 30.67
N GLY A 185 -0.49 1.58 31.59
CA GLY A 185 -0.11 0.37 32.32
C GLY A 185 -1.25 -0.61 32.59
N ASN A 186 -1.02 -1.89 32.26
CA ASN A 186 -1.87 -3.00 32.73
C ASN A 186 -1.46 -3.37 34.16
N ALA A 187 -2.42 -3.66 35.05
CA ALA A 187 -2.14 -4.35 36.31
C ALA A 187 -2.25 -5.87 36.10
N ARG A 188 -1.24 -6.65 36.51
CA ARG A 188 -1.20 -8.10 36.25
C ARG A 188 -0.52 -8.86 37.39
N LEU A 189 -1.17 -9.93 37.88
CA LEU A 189 -0.56 -10.96 38.71
C LEU A 189 -0.40 -12.25 37.91
N ILE A 190 0.68 -13.01 38.15
CA ILE A 190 1.00 -14.26 37.45
C ILE A 190 1.42 -15.34 38.45
N GLN A 191 0.99 -16.59 38.25
CA GLN A 191 1.51 -17.76 38.96
C GLN A 191 1.65 -18.97 38.04
N VAL A 192 2.78 -19.66 38.11
CA VAL A 192 3.00 -20.93 37.37
C VAL A 192 2.56 -22.10 38.24
N VAL A 193 1.65 -22.92 37.71
CA VAL A 193 0.94 -23.99 38.42
C VAL A 193 1.14 -25.34 37.71
N PRO A 194 1.49 -26.42 38.44
CA PRO A 194 1.64 -27.76 37.85
C PRO A 194 0.29 -28.39 37.51
N VAL A 195 0.22 -29.09 36.37
CA VAL A 195 -1.00 -29.74 35.86
C VAL A 195 -0.72 -31.12 35.25
N SER A 196 -1.77 -31.92 35.12
CA SER A 196 -1.76 -33.16 34.34
C SER A 196 -1.94 -32.87 32.84
N SER A 197 -1.27 -33.64 31.99
CA SER A 197 -1.41 -33.57 30.53
C SER A 197 -2.69 -34.27 30.04
N ASP A 198 -3.28 -33.82 28.93
CA ASP A 198 -4.53 -34.35 28.36
C ASP A 198 -5.69 -34.41 29.39
N THR A 199 -5.77 -33.39 30.25
CA THR A 199 -6.70 -33.29 31.36
C THR A 199 -7.53 -32.01 31.23
N GLU A 200 -8.80 -32.08 31.58
CA GLU A 200 -9.75 -30.97 31.52
C GLU A 200 -9.85 -30.28 32.88
N TYR A 201 -9.77 -28.96 32.86
CA TYR A 201 -9.61 -28.08 34.01
C TYR A 201 -10.64 -26.95 33.99
N PHE A 202 -11.05 -26.55 35.20
CA PHE A 202 -11.88 -25.37 35.46
C PHE A 202 -11.07 -24.41 36.32
N LEU A 203 -10.92 -23.17 35.86
CA LEU A 203 -10.29 -22.07 36.58
C LEU A 203 -11.37 -21.06 36.99
N ASP A 204 -11.54 -20.83 38.29
CA ASP A 204 -12.56 -19.96 38.86
C ASP A 204 -11.93 -18.89 39.78
N ALA A 205 -12.64 -17.80 40.02
CA ALA A 205 -12.23 -16.70 40.91
C ALA A 205 -13.41 -15.77 41.22
N ALA A 206 -13.46 -15.22 42.43
CA ALA A 206 -14.33 -14.09 42.76
C ALA A 206 -13.76 -12.79 42.14
N ILE A 207 -14.62 -11.96 41.54
CA ILE A 207 -14.23 -10.68 40.92
C ILE A 207 -15.22 -9.57 41.32
N GLU A 208 -14.74 -8.49 41.94
CA GLU A 208 -15.53 -7.29 42.26
C GLU A 208 -14.98 -6.06 41.50
N SER A 209 -15.76 -5.52 40.56
CA SER A 209 -15.37 -4.29 39.85
C SER A 209 -15.50 -3.05 40.73
N ARG A 210 -14.43 -2.25 40.79
CA ARG A 210 -14.38 -0.92 41.42
C ARG A 210 -14.02 0.16 40.39
N GLY A 211 -14.64 0.07 39.21
CA GLY A 211 -14.45 0.97 38.07
C GLY A 211 -13.55 0.42 36.95
N ALA A 212 -12.78 -0.63 37.21
CA ALA A 212 -12.12 -1.43 36.17
C ALA A 212 -12.74 -2.85 36.10
N THR A 213 -12.63 -3.48 34.94
CA THR A 213 -12.90 -4.90 34.72
C THR A 213 -11.60 -5.70 34.62
N ALA A 214 -11.62 -6.90 35.18
CA ALA A 214 -10.56 -7.88 35.07
C ALA A 214 -10.88 -8.93 33.99
N VAL A 215 -9.83 -9.61 33.54
CA VAL A 215 -9.90 -10.95 32.97
C VAL A 215 -9.03 -11.89 33.82
N VAL A 216 -9.45 -13.15 33.92
CA VAL A 216 -8.67 -14.25 34.49
C VAL A 216 -8.39 -15.23 33.37
N GLY A 217 -7.16 -15.74 33.31
CA GLY A 217 -6.72 -16.55 32.19
C GLY A 217 -5.60 -17.52 32.49
N VAL A 218 -5.39 -18.42 31.54
CA VAL A 218 -4.38 -19.47 31.54
C VAL A 218 -3.56 -19.40 30.26
N LYS A 219 -2.29 -19.79 30.34
CA LYS A 219 -1.34 -19.84 29.24
C LYS A 219 -0.44 -21.05 29.35
N GLY A 220 0.00 -21.57 28.20
CA GLY A 220 0.82 -22.79 28.09
C GLY A 220 0.01 -24.08 27.95
N HIS A 221 -1.31 -24.05 28.17
CA HIS A 221 -2.10 -25.27 28.40
C HIS A 221 -2.10 -26.27 27.24
N GLN A 222 -2.12 -25.82 25.98
CA GLN A 222 -1.97 -26.70 24.81
C GLN A 222 -0.61 -26.58 24.09
N GLY A 223 0.31 -25.81 24.67
CA GLY A 223 1.63 -25.50 24.13
C GLY A 223 2.08 -24.12 24.61
N LYS A 224 3.41 -23.87 24.65
CA LYS A 224 4.04 -22.74 25.36
C LYS A 224 3.42 -21.34 25.14
N TRP A 225 2.85 -21.09 23.96
CA TRP A 225 2.27 -19.78 23.59
C TRP A 225 0.73 -19.72 23.67
N THR A 226 0.06 -20.87 23.73
CA THR A 226 -1.41 -20.94 23.80
C THR A 226 -1.93 -20.17 25.00
N GLN A 227 -2.94 -19.31 24.80
CA GLN A 227 -3.48 -18.43 25.84
C GLN A 227 -5.01 -18.35 25.74
N LEU A 228 -5.68 -18.42 26.89
CA LEU A 228 -7.13 -18.29 27.03
C LEU A 228 -7.44 -17.38 28.23
N GLU A 229 -8.39 -16.47 28.10
CA GLU A 229 -8.85 -15.56 29.16
C GLU A 229 -10.36 -15.32 29.07
N SER A 230 -10.98 -14.99 30.20
CA SER A 230 -12.39 -14.60 30.27
C SER A 230 -12.64 -13.60 31.42
N ALA A 231 -13.71 -12.82 31.29
CA ALA A 231 -14.31 -12.03 32.38
C ALA A 231 -15.55 -12.72 32.98
N GLU A 232 -16.02 -13.80 32.36
CA GLU A 232 -17.09 -14.69 32.84
C GLU A 232 -16.47 -16.03 33.25
N LEU A 233 -16.68 -16.46 34.49
CA LEU A 233 -16.04 -17.65 35.11
C LEU A 233 -17.09 -18.68 35.58
N PRO A 234 -16.74 -19.97 35.71
CA PRO A 234 -15.42 -20.58 35.54
C PRO A 234 -14.95 -20.72 34.08
N LEU A 235 -13.65 -20.49 33.86
CA LEU A 235 -12.97 -20.70 32.59
C LEU A 235 -12.59 -22.17 32.41
N THR A 236 -13.22 -22.84 31.43
CA THR A 236 -12.94 -24.25 31.12
C THR A 236 -11.87 -24.39 30.05
N PHE A 237 -10.86 -25.24 30.26
CA PHE A 237 -9.83 -25.54 29.26
C PHE A 237 -9.29 -26.97 29.40
N ARG A 238 -8.72 -27.52 28.33
CA ARG A 238 -8.04 -28.83 28.34
C ARG A 238 -6.55 -28.65 28.06
N THR A 239 -5.70 -29.41 28.75
CA THR A 239 -4.24 -29.44 28.51
C THR A 239 -3.89 -30.36 27.34
N SER A 240 -2.79 -30.10 26.63
CA SER A 240 -2.24 -31.02 25.61
C SER A 240 -1.48 -32.19 26.25
N ALA A 241 -1.34 -33.28 25.50
CA ALA A 241 -0.40 -34.35 25.85
C ALA A 241 1.03 -33.80 25.95
N GLY A 242 1.71 -34.06 27.08
CA GLY A 242 3.06 -33.56 27.37
C GLY A 242 3.14 -32.20 28.07
N VAL A 243 2.02 -31.48 28.30
CA VAL A 243 2.01 -30.27 29.13
C VAL A 243 1.89 -30.66 30.61
N THR A 244 2.82 -30.18 31.45
CA THR A 244 2.88 -30.50 32.90
C THR A 244 2.83 -29.27 33.82
N GLU A 245 2.84 -28.07 33.25
CA GLU A 245 2.76 -26.79 33.96
C GLU A 245 2.09 -25.74 33.06
N ILE A 246 1.43 -24.76 33.68
CA ILE A 246 0.73 -23.64 33.04
C ILE A 246 0.99 -22.34 33.77
N GLU A 247 0.87 -21.21 33.09
CA GLU A 247 0.90 -19.85 33.64
C GLU A 247 -0.56 -19.38 33.82
N ILE A 248 -1.03 -19.22 35.06
CA ILE A 248 -2.29 -18.53 35.37
C ILE A 248 -1.99 -17.04 35.56
N TYR A 249 -2.84 -16.17 35.06
CA TYR A 249 -2.73 -14.72 35.25
C TYR A 249 -4.08 -14.06 35.52
N LEU A 250 -4.03 -13.01 36.32
CA LEU A 250 -5.14 -12.14 36.69
C LEU A 250 -4.78 -10.75 36.15
N GLN A 251 -5.61 -10.12 35.33
CA GLN A 251 -5.22 -8.89 34.64
C GLN A 251 -6.35 -7.85 34.51
N ALA A 252 -6.02 -6.60 34.83
CA ALA A 252 -6.83 -5.43 34.47
C ALA A 252 -6.11 -4.62 33.39
N TRP A 253 -6.78 -4.43 32.24
CA TRP A 253 -6.23 -3.70 31.09
C TRP A 253 -6.11 -2.19 31.37
N LYS A 254 -5.08 -1.57 30.77
CA LYS A 254 -4.80 -0.13 30.84
C LYS A 254 -5.93 0.76 30.30
N ARG A 255 -5.90 2.05 30.66
CA ARG A 255 -6.90 3.08 30.32
C ARG A 255 -8.32 2.79 30.86
N GLN A 256 -8.40 2.04 31.96
CA GLN A 256 -9.61 1.89 32.77
C GLN A 256 -9.52 2.76 34.02
N THR A 257 -10.65 3.30 34.50
CA THR A 257 -10.67 4.27 35.61
C THR A 257 -11.22 3.65 36.90
N GLY A 258 -10.32 3.19 37.77
CA GLY A 258 -10.67 2.58 39.04
C GLY A 258 -9.77 1.39 39.34
N GLY A 259 -10.32 0.40 40.03
CA GLY A 259 -9.65 -0.89 40.26
C GLY A 259 -10.62 -2.06 40.14
N VAL A 260 -10.13 -3.25 40.44
CA VAL A 260 -10.90 -4.49 40.51
C VAL A 260 -10.28 -5.39 41.58
N LEU A 261 -11.11 -5.95 42.45
CA LEU A 261 -10.69 -6.98 43.41
C LEU A 261 -10.83 -8.35 42.76
N ILE A 262 -9.87 -9.23 43.03
CA ILE A 262 -9.88 -10.62 42.62
C ILE A 262 -9.47 -11.47 43.83
N ASP A 263 -10.21 -12.55 44.07
CA ASP A 263 -10.06 -13.42 45.23
C ASP A 263 -10.52 -14.86 44.92
N ASP A 264 -10.38 -15.79 45.86
CA ASP A 264 -10.85 -17.19 45.76
C ASP A 264 -10.40 -17.91 44.44
N VAL A 265 -9.17 -17.65 43.99
CA VAL A 265 -8.65 -18.19 42.72
C VAL A 265 -8.38 -19.70 42.84
N VAL A 266 -9.16 -20.53 42.15
CA VAL A 266 -9.14 -22.00 42.27
C VAL A 266 -9.00 -22.67 40.90
N LEU A 267 -8.18 -23.73 40.84
CA LEU A 267 -8.09 -24.65 39.69
C LEU A 267 -8.48 -26.07 40.11
N SER A 268 -9.41 -26.71 39.39
CA SER A 268 -9.84 -28.10 39.62
C SER A 268 -9.84 -28.93 38.33
N ASP A 269 -9.56 -30.24 38.44
CA ASP A 269 -9.65 -31.19 37.33
C ASP A 269 -10.97 -31.99 37.31
N GLY A 270 -11.50 -32.20 36.11
CA GLY A 270 -12.47 -33.26 35.76
C GLY A 270 -13.81 -33.31 36.52
N THR A 271 -14.07 -32.40 37.46
CA THR A 271 -15.29 -32.37 38.28
C THR A 271 -15.69 -30.93 38.59
N GLU A 272 -16.95 -30.61 38.30
CA GLU A 272 -17.61 -29.34 38.63
C GLU A 272 -17.47 -29.05 40.13
N PRO A 273 -17.00 -27.85 40.54
CA PRO A 273 -16.93 -27.50 41.96
C PRO A 273 -18.35 -27.45 42.56
N PRO A 274 -18.55 -27.84 43.83
CA PRO A 274 -19.84 -27.73 44.46
C PRO A 274 -20.26 -26.24 44.52
N PRO A 275 -21.51 -25.89 44.18
CA PRO A 275 -21.96 -24.50 44.15
C PRO A 275 -21.80 -23.84 45.52
N PRO A 276 -21.48 -22.53 45.58
CA PRO A 276 -21.14 -21.84 46.82
C PRO A 276 -22.24 -21.98 47.87
N SER A 277 -21.83 -22.41 49.06
CA SER A 277 -22.75 -22.62 50.19
C SER A 277 -23.38 -21.30 50.63
N PRO A 278 -24.71 -21.22 50.81
CA PRO A 278 -25.39 -19.94 51.06
C PRO A 278 -25.09 -19.37 52.45
N THR A 279 -24.16 -18.42 52.50
CA THR A 279 -23.89 -17.55 53.66
C THR A 279 -25.13 -16.68 53.94
N PRO A 280 -25.56 -16.52 55.21
CA PRO A 280 -26.96 -16.23 55.52
C PRO A 280 -27.39 -14.77 55.35
N THR A 281 -28.51 -14.56 54.65
CA THR A 281 -29.22 -13.27 54.57
C THR A 281 -29.75 -12.82 55.94
N PRO A 282 -29.52 -11.57 56.38
CA PRO A 282 -30.13 -11.02 57.59
C PRO A 282 -31.63 -10.68 57.41
N ASP A 283 -32.39 -10.74 58.52
CA ASP A 283 -33.85 -10.63 58.55
C ASP A 283 -34.43 -9.30 58.01
N PRO A 284 -35.53 -9.31 57.21
CA PRO A 284 -36.19 -8.10 56.74
C PRO A 284 -37.14 -7.49 57.79
N THR A 285 -36.91 -6.23 58.17
CA THR A 285 -37.75 -5.53 59.17
C THR A 285 -39.02 -4.91 58.56
N ALA A 286 -40.03 -5.77 58.38
CA ALA A 286 -41.48 -5.56 58.58
C ALA A 286 -42.23 -4.29 58.05
N THR A 287 -43.33 -4.58 57.31
CA THR A 287 -44.57 -3.78 57.11
C THR A 287 -44.49 -2.47 56.30
N VAL A 288 -45.54 -2.00 55.59
CA VAL A 288 -47.00 -2.16 55.76
C VAL A 288 -47.74 -2.48 54.43
N GLU A 289 -48.80 -3.29 54.50
CA GLU A 289 -49.80 -3.58 53.44
C GLU A 289 -51.13 -2.82 53.74
N PRO A 290 -52.00 -2.50 52.75
CA PRO A 290 -53.11 -3.43 52.46
C PRO A 290 -53.69 -3.48 51.02
N SER A 291 -54.01 -4.71 50.60
CA SER A 291 -55.16 -5.25 49.82
C SER A 291 -56.48 -4.43 49.67
N PRO A 292 -57.45 -4.82 48.79
CA PRO A 292 -57.45 -5.88 47.74
C PRO A 292 -58.15 -5.53 46.37
N GLU A 293 -58.23 -6.56 45.51
CA GLU A 293 -58.96 -6.77 44.22
C GLU A 293 -60.50 -6.55 44.23
N PRO A 294 -61.27 -6.54 43.08
CA PRO A 294 -61.58 -7.78 42.32
C PRO A 294 -61.88 -7.71 40.77
N THR A 295 -61.22 -8.58 39.99
CA THR A 295 -61.74 -9.69 39.12
C THR A 295 -62.81 -9.54 37.99
N LEU A 296 -62.69 -10.41 36.95
CA LEU A 296 -63.67 -10.90 35.90
C LEU A 296 -63.86 -10.02 34.62
N THR A 297 -64.18 -10.51 33.39
CA THR A 297 -64.47 -11.88 32.81
C THR A 297 -64.15 -11.93 31.28
N ALA A 298 -64.32 -13.09 30.59
CA ALA A 298 -63.96 -13.33 29.17
C ALA A 298 -65.14 -13.51 28.16
N GLY A 299 -64.87 -13.48 26.85
CA GLY A 299 -65.80 -13.76 25.74
C GLY A 299 -65.12 -13.94 24.35
N PRO A 300 -65.77 -14.53 23.30
CA PRO A 300 -65.04 -15.33 22.28
C PRO A 300 -65.24 -15.01 20.77
N SER A 301 -64.38 -15.64 19.93
CA SER A 301 -64.50 -16.20 18.54
C SER A 301 -65.74 -15.94 17.65
N PRO A 302 -65.65 -15.94 16.29
CA PRO A 302 -65.03 -17.04 15.50
C PRO A 302 -64.36 -16.73 14.13
N GLU A 303 -63.80 -17.79 13.52
CA GLU A 303 -63.27 -17.96 12.14
C GLU A 303 -64.39 -18.05 11.05
N PRO A 304 -64.12 -17.84 9.74
CA PRO A 304 -63.83 -19.00 8.86
C PRO A 304 -62.95 -18.75 7.58
N SER A 305 -62.48 -19.84 6.96
CA SER A 305 -61.84 -19.95 5.60
C SER A 305 -62.83 -20.58 4.56
N PRO A 306 -62.52 -20.84 3.25
CA PRO A 306 -61.33 -20.55 2.41
C PRO A 306 -61.61 -20.06 0.93
N SER A 307 -60.54 -19.96 0.13
CA SER A 307 -60.43 -20.19 -1.36
C SER A 307 -60.79 -19.10 -2.38
N ASP A 308 -59.78 -18.55 -3.10
CA ASP A 308 -59.40 -18.92 -4.49
C ASP A 308 -58.18 -18.10 -5.00
N GLU A 309 -57.50 -18.54 -6.07
CA GLU A 309 -56.18 -18.02 -6.52
C GLU A 309 -56.19 -16.69 -7.29
N PRO A 310 -55.12 -15.87 -7.21
CA PRO A 310 -54.94 -14.67 -8.03
C PRO A 310 -54.31 -14.95 -9.41
N THR A 311 -54.61 -14.10 -10.40
CA THR A 311 -53.93 -14.08 -11.70
C THR A 311 -52.84 -12.99 -11.72
N SER A 312 -51.69 -13.27 -12.33
CA SER A 312 -50.47 -12.46 -12.17
C SER A 312 -50.33 -11.31 -13.17
N ASP A 313 -49.81 -10.17 -12.68
CA ASP A 313 -49.32 -9.05 -13.47
C ASP A 313 -47.80 -9.21 -13.71
N PRO A 314 -47.32 -9.30 -14.96
CA PRO A 314 -45.93 -9.59 -15.27
C PRO A 314 -45.00 -8.35 -15.24
N SER A 315 -45.23 -7.39 -14.33
CA SER A 315 -44.46 -6.14 -14.26
C SER A 315 -43.87 -5.77 -12.88
N ALA A 316 -44.12 -6.58 -11.83
CA ALA A 316 -43.46 -6.43 -10.54
C ALA A 316 -42.14 -7.25 -10.47
N PRO A 317 -41.07 -6.74 -9.82
CA PRO A 317 -39.90 -7.56 -9.50
C PRO A 317 -40.27 -8.64 -8.46
N ALA A 318 -39.60 -9.79 -8.52
CA ALA A 318 -39.83 -10.88 -7.58
C ALA A 318 -39.49 -10.43 -6.14
N ALA A 319 -40.50 -10.47 -5.27
CA ALA A 319 -40.33 -10.27 -3.84
C ALA A 319 -39.88 -11.57 -3.17
N LEU A 320 -39.11 -11.45 -2.10
CA LEU A 320 -38.73 -12.56 -1.23
C LEU A 320 -39.95 -13.03 -0.40
N ASP A 321 -40.11 -14.33 -0.13
CA ASP A 321 -41.25 -14.89 0.66
C ASP A 321 -41.11 -14.59 2.16
N LEU A 322 -41.18 -13.30 2.51
CA LEU A 322 -41.21 -12.82 3.88
C LEU A 322 -42.65 -12.88 4.42
N ARG A 323 -42.88 -13.76 5.39
CA ARG A 323 -44.23 -14.03 5.90
C ARG A 323 -44.54 -13.11 7.07
N ASN A 324 -45.73 -12.50 7.06
CA ASN A 324 -46.18 -11.51 8.05
C ASN A 324 -45.11 -10.39 8.26
N ALA A 325 -44.51 -9.93 7.16
CA ALA A 325 -43.41 -8.96 7.16
C ALA A 325 -43.83 -7.53 7.59
N ASN A 326 -45.14 -7.28 7.60
CA ASN A 326 -45.83 -6.06 8.02
C ASN A 326 -46.55 -6.22 9.38
N PHE A 327 -46.26 -7.32 10.11
CA PHE A 327 -46.73 -7.64 11.46
C PHE A 327 -48.25 -7.54 11.72
N SER A 328 -49.10 -7.53 10.68
CA SER A 328 -50.56 -7.43 10.80
C SER A 328 -51.16 -8.57 11.60
N ASP A 329 -50.55 -9.75 11.52
CA ASP A 329 -50.98 -10.98 12.19
C ASP A 329 -50.15 -11.25 13.45
N GLY A 330 -49.65 -10.17 14.08
CA GLY A 330 -48.84 -10.24 15.29
C GLY A 330 -47.41 -10.69 14.98
N ARG A 331 -46.91 -11.65 15.77
CA ARG A 331 -45.60 -12.31 15.55
C ARG A 331 -45.73 -13.68 14.87
N ASP A 332 -46.84 -13.97 14.17
CA ASP A 332 -46.89 -15.23 13.42
C ASP A 332 -45.77 -15.27 12.36
N HIS A 333 -45.23 -16.46 12.12
CA HIS A 333 -43.99 -16.70 11.36
C HIS A 333 -42.70 -15.99 11.86
N TRP A 334 -42.71 -15.27 12.99
CA TRP A 334 -41.52 -14.62 13.58
C TRP A 334 -41.20 -15.14 14.98
N GLN A 335 -40.14 -15.94 15.10
CA GLN A 335 -39.68 -16.52 16.36
C GLN A 335 -39.08 -15.42 17.27
N ASN A 336 -39.31 -15.50 18.58
CA ASN A 336 -38.71 -14.56 19.53
C ASN A 336 -37.28 -15.00 19.87
N GLY A 337 -36.29 -14.20 19.47
CA GLY A 337 -34.87 -14.38 19.80
C GLY A 337 -34.37 -13.51 20.96
N SER A 338 -35.26 -12.74 21.60
CA SER A 338 -34.90 -11.82 22.71
C SER A 338 -34.36 -12.55 23.94
N HIS A 339 -33.30 -12.02 24.55
CA HIS A 339 -32.65 -12.59 25.74
C HIS A 339 -32.27 -11.50 26.77
N GLY A 340 -31.71 -11.89 27.94
CA GLY A 340 -31.19 -10.93 28.93
C GLY A 340 -32.24 -9.99 29.57
N GLY A 341 -33.50 -10.41 29.59
CA GLY A 341 -34.63 -9.60 30.07
C GLY A 341 -35.24 -8.66 29.03
N ALA A 342 -34.63 -8.53 27.85
CA ALA A 342 -35.22 -7.81 26.72
C ALA A 342 -36.43 -8.54 26.15
N SER A 343 -37.28 -7.80 25.43
CA SER A 343 -38.53 -8.32 24.88
C SER A 343 -38.85 -7.75 23.50
N ALA A 344 -39.52 -8.57 22.69
CA ALA A 344 -40.14 -8.17 21.44
C ALA A 344 -41.64 -8.42 21.54
N THR A 345 -42.45 -7.44 21.14
CA THR A 345 -43.92 -7.55 21.07
C THR A 345 -44.41 -7.00 19.75
N VAL A 346 -45.63 -7.35 19.34
CA VAL A 346 -46.34 -6.67 18.25
C VAL A 346 -47.67 -6.22 18.79
N ASP A 347 -48.03 -4.97 18.53
CA ASP A 347 -49.35 -4.40 18.81
C ASP A 347 -49.80 -3.55 17.62
N ALA A 348 -51.09 -3.62 17.28
CA ALA A 348 -51.73 -2.89 16.17
C ALA A 348 -51.00 -2.94 14.79
N GLY A 349 -50.16 -3.95 14.53
CA GLY A 349 -49.36 -4.07 13.30
C GLY A 349 -47.93 -3.53 13.40
N VAL A 350 -47.46 -3.12 14.58
CA VAL A 350 -46.13 -2.54 14.80
C VAL A 350 -45.27 -3.46 15.67
N LEU A 351 -44.14 -3.93 15.15
CA LEU A 351 -43.11 -4.63 15.92
C LEU A 351 -42.41 -3.64 16.85
N THR A 352 -42.49 -3.91 18.14
CA THR A 352 -41.89 -3.13 19.22
C THR A 352 -40.75 -3.95 19.84
N LEU A 353 -39.53 -3.44 19.75
CA LEU A 353 -38.32 -4.06 20.29
C LEU A 353 -37.85 -3.25 21.50
N ASN A 354 -37.94 -3.88 22.67
CA ASN A 354 -37.61 -3.29 23.97
C ASN A 354 -36.35 -3.98 24.52
N PRO A 355 -35.14 -3.49 24.19
CA PRO A 355 -33.87 -3.99 24.73
C PRO A 355 -33.77 -3.74 26.25
N SER A 356 -32.71 -4.26 26.86
CA SER A 356 -32.35 -3.99 28.25
C SER A 356 -30.83 -3.82 28.36
N ASP A 357 -30.33 -3.31 29.48
CA ASP A 357 -28.88 -3.17 29.70
C ASP A 357 -28.12 -4.51 29.56
N GLY A 358 -28.78 -5.63 29.89
CA GLY A 358 -28.26 -6.99 29.76
C GLY A 358 -28.72 -7.78 28.52
N GLY A 359 -29.59 -7.23 27.67
CA GLY A 359 -30.38 -8.02 26.72
C GLY A 359 -30.68 -7.36 25.38
N THR A 360 -30.47 -8.10 24.29
CA THR A 360 -30.86 -7.72 22.93
C THR A 360 -32.30 -8.18 22.68
N ALA A 361 -33.16 -7.28 22.20
CA ALA A 361 -34.50 -7.62 21.73
C ALA A 361 -34.43 -8.07 20.26
N ARG A 362 -34.89 -9.28 19.92
CA ARG A 362 -34.73 -9.87 18.58
C ARG A 362 -35.95 -10.69 18.16
N VAL A 363 -36.31 -10.62 16.88
CA VAL A 363 -37.19 -11.59 16.19
C VAL A 363 -36.46 -12.22 15.00
N ILE A 364 -36.81 -13.46 14.67
CA ILE A 364 -36.08 -14.31 13.71
C ILE A 364 -37.08 -15.03 12.78
N GLN A 365 -36.78 -15.09 11.49
CA GLN A 365 -37.50 -15.88 10.48
C GLN A 365 -36.47 -16.62 9.60
N GLN A 366 -36.70 -17.90 9.31
CA GLN A 366 -35.95 -18.60 8.26
C GLN A 366 -36.62 -18.29 6.92
N VAL A 367 -35.82 -17.93 5.91
CA VAL A 367 -36.32 -17.38 4.65
C VAL A 367 -35.67 -18.11 3.47
N THR A 368 -36.51 -18.67 2.61
CA THR A 368 -36.06 -19.31 1.36
C THR A 368 -35.51 -18.29 0.39
N VAL A 369 -34.35 -18.57 -0.19
CA VAL A 369 -33.64 -17.70 -1.15
C VAL A 369 -33.24 -18.48 -2.40
N GLU A 370 -33.02 -17.77 -3.50
CA GLU A 370 -32.40 -18.30 -4.70
C GLU A 370 -30.86 -18.33 -4.52
N PRO A 371 -30.18 -19.40 -4.95
CA PRO A 371 -28.72 -19.44 -4.99
C PRO A 371 -28.11 -18.44 -5.98
N ASN A 372 -26.95 -17.88 -5.63
CA ASN A 372 -26.15 -16.96 -6.45
C ASN A 372 -26.89 -15.68 -6.88
N SER A 373 -27.82 -15.22 -6.05
CA SER A 373 -28.68 -14.05 -6.27
C SER A 373 -28.37 -12.92 -5.28
N ASP A 374 -28.48 -11.68 -5.76
CA ASP A 374 -28.42 -10.48 -4.91
C ASP A 374 -29.80 -10.19 -4.32
N TYR A 375 -29.83 -9.65 -3.10
CA TYR A 375 -31.05 -9.26 -2.41
C TYR A 375 -30.89 -7.90 -1.73
N THR A 376 -31.98 -7.12 -1.72
CA THR A 376 -32.07 -5.89 -0.94
C THR A 376 -33.24 -5.97 0.03
N ILE A 377 -32.98 -5.73 1.31
CA ILE A 377 -33.99 -5.65 2.38
C ILE A 377 -34.04 -4.24 2.94
N PHE A 378 -35.24 -3.71 3.13
CA PHE A 378 -35.56 -2.40 3.70
C PHE A 378 -36.38 -2.57 4.98
N LEU A 379 -36.00 -1.84 6.04
CA LEU A 379 -36.67 -1.80 7.34
C LEU A 379 -37.44 -0.48 7.48
N ASP A 380 -38.78 -0.55 7.49
CA ASP A 380 -39.64 0.62 7.65
C ASP A 380 -39.91 0.88 9.14
N ARG A 381 -39.44 2.02 9.65
CA ARG A 381 -39.60 2.42 11.06
C ARG A 381 -40.89 3.20 11.31
N ALA A 382 -41.60 2.81 12.37
CA ALA A 382 -42.85 3.44 12.80
C ALA A 382 -42.64 4.86 13.37
N ASP A 383 -41.47 5.12 13.95
CA ASP A 383 -41.06 6.45 14.40
C ASP A 383 -39.62 6.75 13.95
N PRO A 384 -39.41 7.62 12.95
CA PRO A 384 -38.09 8.06 12.52
C PRO A 384 -37.44 9.08 13.47
N ARG A 385 -37.97 9.28 14.69
CA ARG A 385 -37.42 10.14 15.74
C ARG A 385 -37.16 9.42 17.07
N GLY A 386 -37.47 8.12 17.17
CA GLY A 386 -37.11 7.32 18.34
C GLY A 386 -35.60 7.07 18.38
N GLU A 387 -34.97 7.24 19.55
CA GLU A 387 -33.51 7.23 19.69
C GLU A 387 -32.89 5.81 19.67
N ALA A 388 -33.72 4.76 19.71
CA ALA A 388 -33.29 3.37 19.65
C ALA A 388 -33.28 2.79 18.22
N ALA A 389 -32.12 2.28 17.82
CA ALA A 389 -31.87 1.72 16.50
C ALA A 389 -32.25 0.23 16.41
N ALA A 390 -33.28 -0.08 15.62
CA ALA A 390 -33.53 -1.44 15.12
C ALA A 390 -32.67 -1.73 13.88
N TYR A 391 -32.08 -2.93 13.82
CA TYR A 391 -31.20 -3.41 12.75
C TYR A 391 -31.77 -4.68 12.14
N VAL A 392 -31.68 -4.80 10.81
CA VAL A 392 -31.95 -6.05 10.08
C VAL A 392 -30.66 -6.78 9.77
N ARG A 393 -30.65 -8.09 10.00
CA ARG A 393 -29.47 -8.97 9.89
C ARG A 393 -29.82 -10.28 9.22
N VAL A 394 -29.00 -10.70 8.25
CA VAL A 394 -29.05 -11.99 7.56
C VAL A 394 -27.85 -12.85 7.96
N LYS A 395 -28.09 -14.12 8.26
CA LYS A 395 -27.07 -15.13 8.54
C LYS A 395 -27.18 -16.33 7.59
N GLY A 396 -26.03 -16.87 7.18
CA GLY A 396 -25.91 -18.09 6.38
C GLY A 396 -25.75 -17.88 4.88
N HIS A 397 -25.85 -16.64 4.38
CA HIS A 397 -26.01 -16.35 2.94
C HIS A 397 -24.81 -16.76 2.07
N GLN A 398 -23.59 -16.81 2.60
CA GLN A 398 -22.39 -17.31 1.91
C GLN A 398 -21.75 -18.48 2.70
N GLY A 399 -22.59 -19.27 3.37
CA GLY A 399 -22.19 -20.39 4.22
C GLY A 399 -22.46 -20.15 5.70
N LYS A 400 -22.45 -21.23 6.48
CA LYS A 400 -23.11 -21.40 7.81
C LYS A 400 -22.88 -20.31 8.87
N TRP A 401 -21.77 -19.59 8.81
CA TRP A 401 -21.39 -18.56 9.80
C TRP A 401 -21.27 -17.14 9.23
N THR A 402 -21.57 -16.94 7.95
CA THR A 402 -21.57 -15.61 7.31
C THR A 402 -22.73 -14.77 7.85
N GLU A 403 -22.48 -13.51 8.19
CA GLU A 403 -23.46 -12.59 8.75
C GLU A 403 -23.29 -11.20 8.13
N ALA A 404 -24.41 -10.56 7.78
CA ALA A 404 -24.45 -9.20 7.26
C ALA A 404 -25.61 -8.42 7.91
N GLU A 405 -25.37 -7.17 8.30
CA GLU A 405 -26.28 -6.36 9.13
C GLU A 405 -26.33 -4.91 8.63
N HIS A 406 -27.51 -4.28 8.71
CA HIS A 406 -27.63 -2.83 8.55
C HIS A 406 -28.86 -2.29 9.30
N GLU A 407 -28.75 -1.05 9.77
CA GLU A 407 -29.81 -0.32 10.47
C GLU A 407 -31.13 -0.15 9.66
N SER A 408 -31.08 0.09 8.35
CA SER A 408 -32.27 0.47 7.57
C SER A 408 -32.37 -0.17 6.17
N ARG A 409 -31.22 -0.46 5.53
CA ARG A 409 -31.17 -1.12 4.22
C ARG A 409 -29.99 -2.09 4.14
N LEU A 410 -30.28 -3.38 4.14
CA LEU A 410 -29.27 -4.44 4.00
C LEU A 410 -29.23 -4.96 2.57
N LEU A 411 -28.04 -4.97 1.97
CA LEU A 411 -27.76 -5.67 0.71
C LEU A 411 -26.94 -6.91 1.03
N PHE A 412 -27.30 -8.06 0.46
CA PHE A 412 -26.50 -9.28 0.58
C PHE A 412 -26.61 -10.12 -0.70
N ARG A 413 -25.62 -11.00 -0.92
CA ARG A 413 -25.60 -11.94 -2.06
C ARG A 413 -25.50 -13.36 -1.53
N THR A 414 -26.29 -14.27 -2.08
CA THR A 414 -26.25 -15.70 -1.73
C THR A 414 -25.14 -16.45 -2.47
N SER A 415 -24.62 -17.53 -1.87
CA SER A 415 -23.85 -18.57 -2.57
C SER A 415 -24.79 -19.64 -3.14
N ASP A 416 -24.37 -20.90 -3.17
CA ASP A 416 -25.15 -22.11 -3.40
C ASP A 416 -26.34 -22.36 -2.42
N VAL A 417 -26.47 -21.57 -1.35
CA VAL A 417 -27.52 -21.74 -0.33
C VAL A 417 -28.94 -21.40 -0.79
N THR A 418 -29.93 -22.12 -0.24
CA THR A 418 -31.36 -21.96 -0.55
C THR A 418 -32.22 -21.43 0.61
N GLU A 419 -31.63 -21.22 1.79
CA GLU A 419 -32.31 -20.73 3.00
C GLU A 419 -31.33 -19.88 3.84
N VAL A 420 -31.82 -18.81 4.46
CA VAL A 420 -31.05 -17.93 5.35
C VAL A 420 -31.83 -17.56 6.61
N GLU A 421 -31.12 -17.35 7.72
CA GLU A 421 -31.71 -16.83 8.95
C GLU A 421 -31.77 -15.30 8.87
N LEU A 422 -32.97 -14.75 8.70
CA LEU A 422 -33.26 -13.33 8.75
C LEU A 422 -33.70 -12.94 10.17
N SER A 423 -33.31 -11.74 10.61
CA SER A 423 -33.73 -11.23 11.91
C SER A 423 -33.76 -9.72 11.99
N ILE A 424 -34.62 -9.21 12.88
CA ILE A 424 -34.72 -7.79 13.22
C ILE A 424 -34.46 -7.67 14.73
N HIS A 425 -33.61 -6.73 15.14
CA HIS A 425 -33.20 -6.61 16.55
C HIS A 425 -32.78 -5.20 16.97
N ALA A 426 -32.87 -4.94 18.28
CA ALA A 426 -32.34 -3.76 18.95
C ALA A 426 -31.35 -4.22 20.04
N TRP A 427 -30.15 -3.66 20.05
CA TRP A 427 -29.01 -4.16 20.82
C TRP A 427 -29.11 -3.84 22.32
N LYS A 428 -28.52 -4.70 23.16
CA LYS A 428 -28.41 -4.47 24.61
C LYS A 428 -27.77 -3.11 24.94
N GLY A 429 -28.24 -2.46 26.01
CA GLY A 429 -27.77 -1.14 26.45
C GLY A 429 -28.35 0.05 25.69
N GLN A 430 -29.09 -0.14 24.59
CA GLN A 430 -29.95 0.92 24.06
C GLN A 430 -31.01 1.28 25.12
N GLN A 431 -31.14 2.58 25.42
CA GLN A 431 -31.96 3.08 26.54
C GLN A 431 -33.44 3.30 26.16
N ASP A 432 -33.80 3.09 24.89
CA ASP A 432 -35.09 3.39 24.31
C ASP A 432 -35.70 2.21 23.54
N ILE A 433 -36.96 2.37 23.11
CA ILE A 433 -37.73 1.30 22.45
C ILE A 433 -37.78 1.53 20.93
N ALA A 434 -37.21 0.62 20.15
CA ALA A 434 -37.25 0.68 18.70
C ALA A 434 -38.58 0.13 18.14
N ARG A 435 -39.11 0.76 17.06
CA ARG A 435 -40.41 0.39 16.46
C ARG A 435 -40.33 0.27 14.94
N VAL A 436 -40.90 -0.82 14.41
CA VAL A 436 -40.86 -1.21 13.00
C VAL A 436 -42.27 -1.51 12.51
N ASP A 437 -42.68 -0.84 11.43
CA ASP A 437 -43.97 -1.07 10.74
C ASP A 437 -43.89 -2.27 9.79
N ALA A 438 -42.80 -2.37 9.01
CA ALA A 438 -42.67 -3.39 7.99
C ALA A 438 -41.22 -3.72 7.61
N LEU A 439 -41.06 -4.88 6.96
CA LEU A 439 -39.86 -5.29 6.24
C LEU A 439 -40.21 -5.56 4.78
N ARG A 440 -39.46 -4.97 3.84
CA ARG A 440 -39.64 -5.16 2.39
C ARG A 440 -38.38 -5.75 1.78
N ALA A 441 -38.48 -6.85 1.05
CA ALA A 441 -37.32 -7.52 0.45
C ALA A 441 -37.54 -7.89 -1.02
N TYR A 442 -36.51 -7.65 -1.83
CA TYR A 442 -36.56 -7.73 -3.27
C TYR A 442 -35.36 -8.50 -3.83
N LEU A 443 -35.59 -9.26 -4.90
CA LEU A 443 -34.54 -9.86 -5.71
C LEU A 443 -33.81 -8.76 -6.52
N GLY A 444 -32.48 -8.73 -6.44
CA GLY A 444 -31.60 -7.74 -7.05
C GLY A 444 -31.31 -6.51 -6.17
N ASN A 445 -30.29 -5.75 -6.57
CA ASN A 445 -30.00 -4.42 -6.01
C ASN A 445 -30.95 -3.38 -6.61
N ILE A 446 -32.06 -3.09 -5.92
CA ILE A 446 -33.05 -2.10 -6.35
C ILE A 446 -33.35 -1.09 -5.25
N SER A 447 -33.62 0.16 -5.64
CA SER A 447 -34.12 1.22 -4.76
C SER A 447 -35.65 1.35 -4.95
N PRO A 448 -36.45 1.50 -3.88
CA PRO A 448 -37.90 1.58 -4.00
C PRO A 448 -38.31 2.87 -4.73
N GLN A 449 -39.02 2.70 -5.85
CA GLN A 449 -39.69 3.81 -6.51
C GLN A 449 -40.75 4.41 -5.56
N PRO A 450 -40.82 5.75 -5.41
CA PRO A 450 -41.81 6.37 -4.53
C PRO A 450 -43.24 6.04 -4.98
N THR A 451 -44.09 5.68 -4.01
CA THR A 451 -45.51 5.40 -4.21
C THR A 451 -46.21 6.59 -4.86
N PRO A 452 -47.03 6.42 -5.92
CA PRO A 452 -47.67 7.54 -6.61
C PRO A 452 -48.62 8.28 -5.67
N SER A 453 -48.26 9.54 -5.34
CA SER A 453 -49.08 10.42 -4.51
C SER A 453 -50.43 10.71 -5.18
N SER A 454 -51.51 10.68 -4.40
CA SER A 454 -52.90 10.82 -4.86
C SER A 454 -53.25 12.26 -5.25
N SER A 455 -52.83 12.65 -6.45
CA SER A 455 -53.18 13.93 -7.07
C SER A 455 -54.71 14.10 -7.20
N PRO A 456 -55.28 15.28 -6.88
CA PRO A 456 -56.73 15.43 -6.71
C PRO A 456 -57.55 15.41 -8.01
N THR A 457 -58.79 14.93 -7.86
CA THR A 457 -59.84 14.73 -8.87
C THR A 457 -59.91 15.78 -10.00
N ALA A 458 -59.73 15.32 -11.24
CA ALA A 458 -60.02 16.11 -12.44
C ALA A 458 -61.53 16.36 -12.63
N THR A 459 -61.92 17.59 -12.99
CA THR A 459 -63.30 17.93 -13.39
C THR A 459 -63.48 17.78 -14.90
N GLN A 460 -64.61 17.22 -15.33
CA GLN A 460 -64.86 16.83 -16.72
C GLN A 460 -65.20 18.00 -17.67
N SER A 461 -64.79 17.90 -18.94
CA SER A 461 -65.54 18.44 -20.09
C SER A 461 -65.19 17.71 -21.40
N PRO A 462 -66.13 17.54 -22.35
CA PRO A 462 -65.95 16.62 -23.48
C PRO A 462 -65.58 17.28 -24.83
N SER A 463 -64.68 16.59 -25.56
CA SER A 463 -64.67 16.35 -27.03
C SER A 463 -65.12 17.44 -28.03
N THR A 464 -64.23 17.81 -28.98
CA THR A 464 -64.40 17.46 -30.42
C THR A 464 -63.15 17.76 -31.30
N SER A 465 -63.14 17.19 -32.51
CA SER A 465 -62.11 17.26 -33.60
C SER A 465 -62.21 18.57 -34.43
N PRO A 466 -61.39 18.88 -35.50
CA PRO A 466 -60.40 18.04 -36.21
C PRO A 466 -59.06 18.72 -36.68
N THR A 467 -58.23 17.92 -37.37
CA THR A 467 -56.92 18.22 -38.00
C THR A 467 -57.00 19.05 -39.31
N PRO A 468 -55.97 19.87 -39.61
CA PRO A 468 -55.26 19.76 -40.90
C PRO A 468 -53.71 19.87 -40.74
N THR A 469 -52.92 18.91 -41.24
CA THR A 469 -52.27 18.87 -42.58
C THR A 469 -50.94 19.63 -42.66
N ALA A 470 -49.85 18.91 -43.00
CA ALA A 470 -48.51 19.47 -43.19
C ALA A 470 -48.23 19.91 -44.64
N THR A 471 -47.24 20.79 -44.85
CA THR A 471 -46.72 21.17 -46.18
C THR A 471 -45.23 21.54 -46.07
N PRO A 472 -44.33 20.97 -46.90
CA PRO A 472 -42.89 21.24 -46.86
C PRO A 472 -42.45 22.32 -47.87
N THR A 473 -41.52 23.21 -47.47
CA THR A 473 -40.81 24.16 -48.34
C THR A 473 -39.42 24.49 -47.74
N PRO A 474 -38.47 25.13 -48.45
CA PRO A 474 -37.24 24.43 -48.84
C PRO A 474 -35.95 24.92 -48.15
N SER A 475 -34.88 24.15 -48.34
CA SER A 475 -33.51 24.49 -47.91
C SER A 475 -32.93 25.68 -48.70
N PRO A 476 -32.35 26.70 -48.02
CA PRO A 476 -31.45 27.69 -48.62
C PRO A 476 -29.97 27.25 -48.54
N THR A 477 -29.15 27.73 -49.47
CA THR A 477 -27.75 27.31 -49.64
C THR A 477 -26.79 27.89 -48.58
N GLN A 478 -25.81 27.08 -48.19
CA GLN A 478 -24.69 27.39 -47.30
C GLN A 478 -23.81 28.56 -47.79
N PRO A 479 -23.46 29.54 -46.92
CA PRO A 479 -22.28 30.38 -47.08
C PRO A 479 -21.02 29.72 -46.51
N GLU A 480 -19.86 30.13 -47.02
CA GLU A 480 -18.52 29.60 -46.68
C GLU A 480 -18.17 29.79 -45.19
N PRO A 481 -17.52 28.82 -44.51
CA PRO A 481 -17.27 28.89 -43.07
C PRO A 481 -16.28 30.01 -42.73
N THR A 482 -16.79 31.07 -42.11
CA THR A 482 -15.95 31.99 -41.34
C THR A 482 -15.42 31.24 -40.12
N ALA A 483 -14.14 31.40 -39.77
CA ALA A 483 -13.54 30.72 -38.63
C ALA A 483 -14.34 31.04 -37.35
N GLU A 484 -14.99 30.02 -36.80
CA GLU A 484 -15.68 30.10 -35.52
C GLU A 484 -14.64 30.39 -34.43
N PRO A 485 -14.87 31.37 -33.53
CA PRO A 485 -13.96 31.58 -32.42
C PRO A 485 -13.96 30.31 -31.58
N THR A 486 -12.79 29.72 -31.35
CA THR A 486 -12.62 28.57 -30.44
C THR A 486 -13.42 28.85 -29.17
N PRO A 487 -14.35 27.95 -28.78
CA PRO A 487 -15.21 28.23 -27.63
C PRO A 487 -14.30 28.48 -26.42
N THR A 488 -14.38 29.71 -25.88
CA THR A 488 -13.77 30.01 -24.58
C THR A 488 -14.31 28.96 -23.62
N PRO A 489 -13.46 28.20 -22.90
CA PRO A 489 -13.95 27.13 -22.04
C PRO A 489 -14.96 27.72 -21.07
N THR A 490 -16.20 27.22 -21.13
CA THR A 490 -17.24 27.57 -20.16
C THR A 490 -16.65 27.33 -18.78
N ALA A 491 -16.67 28.35 -17.91
CA ALA A 491 -16.17 28.20 -16.56
C ALA A 491 -16.84 26.97 -15.92
N PRO A 492 -16.07 26.07 -15.27
CA PRO A 492 -16.62 24.84 -14.70
C PRO A 492 -17.78 25.19 -13.76
N VAL A 493 -18.90 24.49 -13.93
CA VAL A 493 -20.06 24.63 -13.05
C VAL A 493 -19.70 23.93 -11.75
N ASP A 494 -19.45 24.70 -10.70
CA ASP A 494 -19.24 24.21 -9.34
C ASP A 494 -20.50 23.48 -8.88
N SER A 495 -20.38 22.19 -8.58
CA SER A 495 -21.51 21.25 -8.66
C SER A 495 -22.31 21.12 -7.37
N GLY A 496 -22.61 22.26 -6.72
CA GLY A 496 -23.52 22.31 -5.58
C GLY A 496 -22.93 21.83 -4.25
N VAL A 497 -21.69 22.21 -3.95
CA VAL A 497 -21.19 22.17 -2.55
C VAL A 497 -21.83 23.35 -1.80
N ASP A 498 -22.75 23.06 -0.88
CA ASP A 498 -23.38 24.10 -0.06
C ASP A 498 -22.36 24.70 0.91
N ASN A 499 -22.27 26.03 0.94
CA ASN A 499 -21.40 26.77 1.86
C ASN A 499 -19.93 26.28 1.81
N SER A 500 -19.39 26.15 0.60
CA SER A 500 -18.04 25.64 0.27
C SER A 500 -16.87 26.35 0.95
N GLY A 501 -17.05 27.62 1.34
CA GLY A 501 -16.06 28.44 2.06
C GLY A 501 -16.46 28.83 3.48
N PHE A 502 -17.42 28.13 4.11
CA PHE A 502 -17.81 28.31 5.52
C PHE A 502 -18.27 29.73 5.94
N GLU A 503 -18.55 30.63 4.99
CA GLU A 503 -19.01 32.01 5.23
C GLU A 503 -20.36 32.08 5.96
N ASP A 504 -21.25 31.09 5.75
CA ASP A 504 -22.50 30.92 6.52
C ASP A 504 -22.33 29.88 7.66
N GLY A 505 -21.11 29.80 8.19
CA GLY A 505 -20.70 28.91 9.27
C GLY A 505 -20.68 27.45 8.86
N LEU A 506 -21.44 26.61 9.56
CA LEU A 506 -21.56 25.17 9.27
C LEU A 506 -22.90 24.81 8.61
N ASN A 507 -23.67 25.80 8.11
CA ASN A 507 -24.87 25.50 7.34
C ASN A 507 -24.48 24.67 6.10
N GLY A 508 -25.29 23.66 5.76
CA GLY A 508 -24.98 22.67 4.72
C GLY A 508 -24.04 21.53 5.14
N TRP A 509 -23.41 21.58 6.32
CA TRP A 509 -22.45 20.57 6.78
C TRP A 509 -22.94 19.79 8.00
N THR A 510 -22.85 18.46 7.93
CA THR A 510 -23.12 17.56 9.06
C THR A 510 -21.86 17.42 9.91
N VAL A 511 -21.95 17.64 11.22
CA VAL A 511 -20.89 17.28 12.17
C VAL A 511 -21.10 15.83 12.61
N GLU A 512 -20.25 14.91 12.13
CA GLU A 512 -20.33 13.49 12.48
C GLU A 512 -19.61 13.17 13.79
N SER A 513 -18.56 13.93 14.12
CA SER A 513 -17.80 13.75 15.37
C SER A 513 -17.01 15.00 15.77
N GLY A 514 -16.75 15.12 17.08
CA GLY A 514 -15.95 16.20 17.67
C GLY A 514 -16.66 17.56 17.73
N THR A 515 -15.88 18.64 17.75
CA THR A 515 -16.42 20.02 17.75
C THR A 515 -15.58 20.92 16.85
N PRO A 516 -15.97 21.07 15.58
CA PRO A 516 -15.39 22.05 14.66
C PRO A 516 -15.52 23.50 15.18
N LYS A 517 -14.64 24.38 14.71
CA LYS A 517 -14.67 25.82 14.97
C LYS A 517 -14.57 26.60 13.67
N LEU A 518 -14.98 27.87 13.69
CA LEU A 518 -14.82 28.80 12.59
C LEU A 518 -13.71 29.81 12.95
N VAL A 519 -12.80 30.07 12.03
CA VAL A 519 -11.66 30.98 12.21
C VAL A 519 -11.56 31.97 11.05
N GLY A 520 -11.17 33.22 11.35
CA GLY A 520 -10.96 34.28 10.35
C GLY A 520 -9.58 34.28 9.69
N ASP A 521 -8.96 33.11 9.56
CA ASP A 521 -7.65 32.89 8.94
C ASP A 521 -7.85 31.88 7.82
N ALA A 522 -8.30 32.40 6.68
CA ALA A 522 -8.77 31.68 5.50
C ALA A 522 -8.02 32.16 4.24
N PRO A 523 -7.79 31.30 3.24
CA PRO A 523 -7.12 31.66 2.01
C PRO A 523 -8.03 32.47 1.06
N GLU A 524 -9.35 32.28 1.12
CA GLU A 524 -10.35 33.17 0.52
C GLU A 524 -11.42 33.56 1.57
N GLY A 525 -12.41 34.38 1.20
CA GLY A 525 -13.50 34.77 2.10
C GLY A 525 -13.06 35.53 3.37
N ALA A 526 -13.74 35.22 4.47
CA ALA A 526 -13.55 35.73 5.82
C ALA A 526 -13.65 34.62 6.90
N ALA A 527 -13.98 33.38 6.54
CA ALA A 527 -14.07 32.22 7.41
C ALA A 527 -13.39 30.98 6.81
N ALA A 528 -12.87 30.12 7.68
CA ALA A 528 -12.44 28.76 7.38
C ALA A 528 -12.79 27.86 8.57
N VAL A 529 -12.90 26.55 8.36
CA VAL A 529 -13.20 25.61 9.45
C VAL A 529 -11.91 25.04 10.07
N GLU A 530 -11.80 25.10 11.40
CA GLU A 530 -10.73 24.49 12.21
C GLU A 530 -11.25 23.21 12.86
N LEU A 531 -10.54 22.10 12.67
CA LEU A 531 -10.78 20.81 13.31
C LEU A 531 -9.62 20.49 14.26
N ILE A 532 -9.92 20.27 15.54
CA ILE A 532 -8.90 20.00 16.57
C ILE A 532 -9.06 18.55 17.06
N PRO A 533 -8.23 17.60 16.59
CA PRO A 533 -8.26 16.23 17.06
C PRO A 533 -7.69 16.13 18.48
N ALA A 534 -7.98 15.02 19.16
CA ALA A 534 -7.31 14.64 20.40
C ALA A 534 -7.28 13.11 20.55
N SER A 535 -6.69 12.62 21.64
CA SER A 535 -6.72 11.21 22.06
C SER A 535 -8.15 10.66 22.00
N ASN A 536 -8.36 9.60 21.22
CA ASN A 536 -9.66 8.96 20.98
C ASN A 536 -10.77 9.89 20.42
N ASN A 537 -10.44 11.10 19.93
CA ASN A 537 -11.39 12.10 19.43
C ASN A 537 -11.00 12.52 18.01
N THR A 538 -11.62 11.86 17.03
CA THR A 538 -11.66 12.31 15.64
C THR A 538 -12.66 13.46 15.53
N VAL A 539 -12.36 14.46 14.70
CA VAL A 539 -13.32 15.50 14.32
C VAL A 539 -13.62 15.34 12.84
N ARG A 540 -14.89 15.14 12.47
CA ARG A 540 -15.32 14.87 11.09
C ARG A 540 -16.57 15.67 10.72
N LEU A 541 -16.52 16.26 9.53
CA LEU A 541 -17.61 16.92 8.83
C LEU A 541 -17.94 16.12 7.57
N SER A 542 -19.19 16.14 7.14
CA SER A 542 -19.61 15.60 5.84
C SER A 542 -20.73 16.41 5.18
N GLN A 543 -20.87 16.23 3.86
CA GLN A 543 -21.94 16.84 3.08
C GLN A 543 -22.31 15.94 1.88
N PRO A 544 -23.61 15.61 1.69
CA PRO A 544 -24.09 15.00 0.47
C PRO A 544 -24.20 16.05 -0.65
N VAL A 545 -23.40 15.87 -1.71
CA VAL A 545 -23.40 16.73 -2.91
C VAL A 545 -24.20 16.03 -4.01
N GLY A 546 -25.32 16.63 -4.42
CA GLY A 546 -26.28 16.04 -5.36
C GLY A 546 -26.42 16.79 -6.69
N GLY A 547 -27.14 16.19 -7.64
CA GLY A 547 -27.35 16.75 -8.97
C GLY A 547 -26.27 16.39 -9.99
N LEU A 548 -25.44 15.41 -9.67
CA LEU A 548 -24.40 14.88 -10.54
C LEU A 548 -25.00 14.02 -11.68
N GLU A 549 -24.22 13.80 -12.74
CA GLU A 549 -24.55 12.83 -13.78
C GLU A 549 -23.87 11.47 -13.49
N PRO A 550 -24.53 10.32 -13.74
CA PRO A 550 -23.92 9.00 -13.56
C PRO A 550 -22.74 8.76 -14.50
N LYS A 551 -21.86 7.82 -14.15
CA LYS A 551 -20.65 7.41 -14.91
C LYS A 551 -19.68 8.54 -15.30
N THR A 552 -19.79 9.70 -14.67
CA THR A 552 -19.11 10.93 -15.10
C THR A 552 -17.89 11.18 -14.21
N LYS A 553 -16.78 11.63 -14.81
CA LYS A 553 -15.57 12.03 -14.08
C LYS A 553 -15.81 13.38 -13.40
N TYR A 554 -15.40 13.48 -12.14
CA TYR A 554 -15.39 14.71 -11.36
C TYR A 554 -14.03 14.88 -10.68
N THR A 555 -13.61 16.12 -10.46
CA THR A 555 -12.51 16.48 -9.56
C THR A 555 -13.10 16.97 -8.23
N PHE A 556 -12.67 16.39 -7.12
CA PHE A 556 -12.86 16.97 -5.79
C PHE A 556 -11.60 17.79 -5.46
N ALA A 557 -11.75 19.07 -5.15
CA ALA A 557 -10.69 19.96 -4.68
C ALA A 557 -11.05 20.62 -3.34
N VAL A 558 -10.03 20.92 -2.54
CA VAL A 558 -10.17 21.61 -1.25
C VAL A 558 -8.86 22.35 -0.92
N LYS A 559 -8.94 23.54 -0.32
CA LYS A 559 -7.77 24.18 0.31
C LYS A 559 -7.64 23.72 1.75
N THR A 560 -6.41 23.42 2.18
CA THR A 560 -6.15 22.93 3.54
C THR A 560 -4.76 23.34 4.05
N ARG A 561 -4.60 23.28 5.37
CA ARG A 561 -3.33 23.40 6.09
C ARG A 561 -3.42 22.69 7.44
N THR A 562 -2.28 22.49 8.10
CA THR A 562 -2.16 21.85 9.41
C THR A 562 -1.18 22.61 10.31
N THR A 563 -1.49 22.74 11.60
CA THR A 563 -0.53 23.14 12.65
C THR A 563 -0.16 21.93 13.51
N GLY A 564 1.09 21.86 13.99
CA GLY A 564 1.59 20.69 14.73
C GLY A 564 1.87 19.49 13.82
N ASP A 565 1.88 18.29 14.40
CA ASP A 565 2.00 17.02 13.66
C ASP A 565 0.66 16.26 13.66
N VAL A 566 -0.29 16.81 12.92
CA VAL A 566 -1.63 16.24 12.70
C VAL A 566 -1.88 16.15 11.19
N TRP A 567 -2.68 15.18 10.77
CA TRP A 567 -3.01 14.98 9.35
C TRP A 567 -4.42 15.47 9.05
N ALA A 568 -4.54 16.31 8.04
CA ALA A 568 -5.79 16.60 7.37
C ALA A 568 -6.14 15.42 6.48
N SER A 569 -7.36 14.88 6.60
CA SER A 569 -7.86 13.80 5.74
C SER A 569 -9.20 14.22 5.13
N PHE A 570 -9.40 13.95 3.85
CA PHE A 570 -10.62 14.30 3.13
C PHE A 570 -10.89 13.28 2.04
N GLY A 571 -12.15 13.08 1.68
CA GLY A 571 -12.52 12.07 0.70
C GLY A 571 -13.92 12.20 0.14
N VAL A 572 -14.20 11.33 -0.83
CA VAL A 572 -15.50 11.12 -1.44
C VAL A 572 -15.87 9.64 -1.34
N GLU A 573 -17.06 9.38 -0.85
CA GLU A 573 -17.59 8.06 -0.51
C GLU A 573 -19.10 8.05 -0.83
N GLN A 574 -19.68 6.86 -1.04
CA GLN A 574 -21.09 6.68 -1.47
C GLN A 574 -21.37 7.28 -2.87
N GLY A 575 -22.18 6.60 -3.68
CA GLY A 575 -22.50 7.02 -5.07
C GLY A 575 -21.32 7.10 -6.07
N VAL A 576 -20.08 6.91 -5.63
CA VAL A 576 -18.87 6.80 -6.47
C VAL A 576 -18.56 5.37 -6.87
N GLN A 577 -17.92 5.20 -8.02
CA GLN A 577 -17.55 3.88 -8.57
C GLN A 577 -16.60 3.10 -7.65
N LYS A 578 -15.62 3.78 -7.04
CA LYS A 578 -14.89 3.32 -5.84
C LYS A 578 -14.66 4.52 -4.90
N PRO A 579 -14.82 4.37 -3.58
CA PRO A 579 -14.46 5.42 -2.61
C PRO A 579 -13.00 5.85 -2.74
N LYS A 580 -12.71 7.13 -2.52
CA LYS A 580 -11.37 7.69 -2.70
C LYS A 580 -11.11 8.84 -1.74
N SER A 581 -9.90 8.89 -1.19
CA SER A 581 -9.51 9.86 -0.17
C SER A 581 -8.04 10.26 -0.30
N ASN A 582 -7.68 11.39 0.31
CA ASN A 582 -6.32 11.93 0.34
C ASN A 582 -6.02 12.46 1.75
N SER A 583 -4.75 12.56 2.11
CA SER A 583 -4.32 13.12 3.40
C SER A 583 -3.04 13.95 3.27
N VAL A 584 -2.96 15.05 4.02
CA VAL A 584 -1.84 16.00 3.95
C VAL A 584 -1.49 16.56 5.34
N ARG A 585 -0.22 16.95 5.49
CA ARG A 585 0.31 17.69 6.64
C ARG A 585 1.26 18.77 6.11
N GLU A 586 0.73 19.97 5.88
CA GLU A 586 1.44 21.13 5.33
C GLU A 586 1.12 22.40 6.14
N SER A 587 2.15 23.19 6.49
CA SER A 587 2.03 24.35 7.38
C SER A 587 1.58 25.64 6.69
N GLN A 588 1.26 25.59 5.40
CA GLN A 588 0.77 26.70 4.58
C GLN A 588 -0.51 26.24 3.88
N TRP A 589 -1.41 27.19 3.58
CA TRP A 589 -2.59 26.91 2.78
C TRP A 589 -2.19 26.42 1.38
N SER A 590 -2.61 25.21 1.00
CA SER A 590 -2.44 24.66 -0.34
C SER A 590 -3.71 24.00 -0.85
N GLU A 591 -3.92 24.05 -2.16
CA GLU A 591 -4.99 23.27 -2.82
C GLU A 591 -4.54 21.82 -2.94
N LYS A 592 -5.39 20.89 -2.50
CA LYS A 592 -5.28 19.46 -2.76
C LYS A 592 -6.53 18.97 -3.45
N ARG A 593 -6.38 17.96 -4.31
CA ARG A 593 -7.45 17.43 -5.15
C ARG A 593 -7.13 16.05 -5.68
N PHE A 594 -8.14 15.39 -6.24
CA PHE A 594 -8.03 14.15 -7.02
C PHE A 594 -9.30 13.95 -7.86
N THR A 595 -9.26 13.06 -8.86
CA THR A 595 -10.44 12.70 -9.65
C THR A 595 -11.17 11.48 -9.09
N PHE A 596 -12.49 11.45 -9.25
CA PHE A 596 -13.36 10.30 -8.97
C PHE A 596 -14.37 10.14 -10.11
N HIS A 597 -15.07 9.00 -10.16
CA HIS A 597 -16.22 8.82 -11.05
C HIS A 597 -17.48 8.50 -10.25
N THR A 598 -18.61 9.08 -10.64
CA THR A 598 -19.93 8.61 -10.17
C THR A 598 -20.20 7.19 -10.65
N GLY A 599 -20.99 6.46 -9.87
CA GLY A 599 -21.38 5.08 -10.15
C GLY A 599 -22.32 4.96 -11.37
N LYS A 600 -22.85 3.76 -11.58
CA LYS A 600 -23.60 3.41 -12.80
C LYS A 600 -24.91 4.19 -12.93
N ASN A 601 -25.56 4.52 -11.81
CA ASN A 601 -26.90 5.11 -11.76
C ASN A 601 -26.97 6.40 -10.92
N ASP A 602 -25.85 6.73 -10.27
CA ASP A 602 -25.77 7.54 -9.06
C ASP A 602 -25.64 9.03 -9.41
N ARG A 603 -26.31 9.91 -8.65
CA ARG A 603 -26.42 11.36 -8.94
C ARG A 603 -25.99 12.24 -7.76
N ASP A 604 -25.33 11.62 -6.80
CA ASP A 604 -25.06 12.14 -5.48
C ASP A 604 -23.85 11.39 -4.89
N VAL A 605 -23.07 12.09 -4.06
CA VAL A 605 -21.91 11.53 -3.33
C VAL A 605 -21.81 12.18 -1.96
N ASN A 606 -21.21 11.51 -0.98
CA ASN A 606 -20.87 12.12 0.31
C ASN A 606 -19.41 12.60 0.28
N LEU A 607 -19.19 13.90 0.50
CA LEU A 607 -17.87 14.44 0.82
C LEU A 607 -17.63 14.32 2.32
N TYR A 608 -16.37 14.13 2.73
CA TYR A 608 -15.97 14.29 4.13
C TYR A 608 -14.68 15.08 4.30
N LEU A 609 -14.59 15.79 5.42
CA LEU A 609 -13.42 16.54 5.90
C LEU A 609 -13.12 16.12 7.35
N GLN A 610 -11.88 15.74 7.66
CA GLN A 610 -11.56 15.04 8.89
C GLN A 610 -10.18 15.43 9.45
N ALA A 611 -10.12 15.57 10.77
CA ALA A 611 -8.88 15.46 11.55
C ALA A 611 -8.95 14.18 12.38
N TYR A 612 -8.12 13.19 12.05
CA TYR A 612 -8.12 11.90 12.74
C TYR A 612 -7.54 12.03 14.16
N GLN A 613 -8.11 11.27 15.10
CA GLN A 613 -7.66 11.18 16.49
C GLN A 613 -6.15 10.98 16.63
N THR A 614 -5.52 11.74 17.53
CA THR A 614 -4.08 11.70 17.78
C THR A 614 -3.73 12.29 19.15
N ASP A 615 -2.68 11.76 19.77
CA ASP A 615 -2.12 12.27 21.03
C ASP A 615 -1.24 13.52 20.82
N VAL A 616 -0.97 13.91 19.56
CA VAL A 616 -0.11 15.05 19.22
C VAL A 616 -0.93 16.33 19.03
N ALA A 617 -0.52 17.41 19.71
CA ALA A 617 -1.20 18.70 19.63
C ALA A 617 -1.06 19.37 18.25
N GLY A 618 -2.19 19.80 17.70
CA GLY A 618 -2.28 20.53 16.43
C GLY A 618 -3.73 20.77 16.01
N SER A 619 -3.91 21.45 14.88
CA SER A 619 -5.22 21.70 14.26
C SER A 619 -5.13 21.47 12.75
N VAL A 620 -6.20 20.95 12.16
CA VAL A 620 -6.43 20.90 10.71
C VAL A 620 -7.34 22.07 10.32
N PHE A 621 -7.14 22.65 9.14
CA PHE A 621 -8.02 23.68 8.60
C PHE A 621 -8.46 23.33 7.17
N PHE A 622 -9.70 23.67 6.82
CA PHE A 622 -10.27 23.51 5.47
C PHE A 622 -11.02 24.77 5.01
N ASP A 623 -10.95 25.04 3.72
CA ASP A 623 -11.67 26.10 2.99
C ASP A 623 -11.80 25.71 1.50
N ASP A 624 -12.62 26.42 0.72
CA ASP A 624 -12.69 26.33 -0.75
C ASP A 624 -12.92 24.89 -1.26
N VAL A 625 -13.96 24.26 -0.71
CA VAL A 625 -14.39 22.89 -1.02
C VAL A 625 -15.19 22.88 -2.31
N ARG A 626 -14.72 22.19 -3.36
CA ARG A 626 -15.36 22.20 -4.69
C ARG A 626 -15.47 20.81 -5.30
N VAL A 627 -16.57 20.56 -6.00
CA VAL A 627 -16.73 19.40 -6.89
C VAL A 627 -17.01 19.91 -8.29
N VAL A 628 -16.23 19.46 -9.26
CA VAL A 628 -16.24 19.99 -10.63
C VAL A 628 -16.26 18.85 -11.64
N ALA A 629 -17.15 18.94 -12.63
CA ALA A 629 -17.22 17.95 -13.71
C ALA A 629 -15.98 18.01 -14.61
N GLY A 630 -15.37 16.85 -14.88
CA GLY A 630 -14.12 16.74 -15.61
C GLY A 630 -12.88 17.03 -14.75
N ASP A 631 -11.84 17.55 -15.40
CA ASP A 631 -10.55 17.89 -14.80
C ASP A 631 -10.47 19.39 -14.45
N LEU A 632 -9.78 19.71 -13.36
CA LEU A 632 -9.36 21.09 -13.05
C LEU A 632 -7.95 21.35 -13.59
N PRO A 633 -7.69 22.51 -14.22
CA PRO A 633 -6.34 22.87 -14.68
C PRO A 633 -5.36 22.96 -13.51
N ALA A 634 -4.08 22.66 -13.74
CA ALA A 634 -3.03 22.79 -12.72
C ALA A 634 -3.09 24.16 -12.00
N PRO A 635 -3.04 24.22 -10.66
CA PRO A 635 -3.01 25.46 -9.93
C PRO A 635 -1.67 26.18 -10.17
N PRO A 636 -1.64 27.53 -10.14
CA PRO A 636 -0.39 28.26 -10.29
C PRO A 636 0.57 27.94 -9.12
N PRO A 637 1.89 27.92 -9.36
CA PRO A 637 2.87 27.79 -8.28
C PRO A 637 2.79 28.99 -7.32
N PRO A 638 3.25 28.83 -6.06
CA PRO A 638 3.30 29.91 -5.09
C PRO A 638 4.01 31.17 -5.63
N ALA A 639 3.52 32.35 -5.26
CA ALA A 639 3.98 33.61 -5.84
C ALA A 639 5.50 33.82 -5.72
N GLY A 640 6.21 33.81 -6.85
CA GLY A 640 7.67 33.93 -6.92
C GLY A 640 8.43 32.59 -6.98
N ALA A 641 7.73 31.45 -6.99
CA ALA A 641 8.28 30.11 -7.22
C ALA A 641 7.86 29.57 -8.61
N SER A 642 8.48 28.46 -9.00
CA SER A 642 7.99 27.56 -10.05
C SER A 642 7.63 26.21 -9.44
N TRP A 643 6.83 25.40 -10.14
CA TRP A 643 6.73 23.98 -9.81
C TRP A 643 8.07 23.26 -10.09
N PRO A 644 8.39 22.17 -9.36
CA PRO A 644 9.45 21.26 -9.75
C PRO A 644 8.96 20.36 -10.87
N SER A 645 9.70 20.28 -11.98
CA SER A 645 9.41 19.41 -13.12
C SER A 645 10.06 18.03 -12.98
N ALA A 646 9.62 17.08 -13.83
CA ALA A 646 10.26 15.77 -13.97
C ALA A 646 11.77 15.86 -14.32
N PRO A 647 12.59 14.88 -13.86
CA PRO A 647 13.99 14.81 -14.25
C PRO A 647 14.15 14.52 -15.75
N GLU A 648 15.14 15.16 -16.39
CA GLU A 648 15.51 14.84 -17.77
C GLU A 648 16.04 13.40 -17.86
N THR A 649 15.31 12.54 -18.58
CA THR A 649 15.70 11.15 -18.83
C THR A 649 16.82 11.08 -19.87
N ILE A 650 17.75 10.15 -19.66
CA ILE A 650 18.95 10.00 -20.50
C ILE A 650 18.71 8.91 -21.54
N SER A 651 19.12 9.16 -22.78
CA SER A 651 19.23 8.15 -23.85
C SER A 651 20.68 7.77 -24.09
N LEU A 652 20.95 6.55 -24.54
CA LEU A 652 22.30 6.13 -24.92
C LEU A 652 22.82 6.98 -26.09
N PRO A 653 23.96 7.69 -25.95
CA PRO A 653 24.47 8.57 -26.99
C PRO A 653 24.97 7.76 -28.19
N THR A 654 24.74 8.29 -29.39
CA THR A 654 25.36 7.74 -30.61
C THR A 654 26.83 8.16 -30.71
N PRO A 655 27.72 7.37 -31.33
CA PRO A 655 29.14 7.72 -31.48
C PRO A 655 29.33 9.11 -32.13
N GLY A 656 30.06 9.99 -31.45
CA GLY A 656 30.28 11.38 -31.85
C GLY A 656 29.25 12.39 -31.32
N SER A 657 28.19 11.96 -30.63
CA SER A 657 27.28 12.86 -29.91
C SER A 657 27.80 13.21 -28.50
N GLU A 658 27.30 14.29 -27.92
CA GLU A 658 27.77 14.88 -26.65
C GLU A 658 27.29 14.09 -25.42
N ILE A 659 28.17 13.86 -24.44
CA ILE A 659 27.83 13.25 -23.14
C ILE A 659 27.53 14.33 -22.09
N VAL A 660 28.14 15.51 -22.21
CA VAL A 660 28.01 16.60 -21.21
C VAL A 660 26.67 17.31 -21.37
N ARG A 661 25.79 17.20 -20.36
CA ARG A 661 24.48 17.87 -20.35
C ARG A 661 24.63 19.33 -19.91
N ASN A 662 23.97 20.25 -20.62
CA ASN A 662 24.09 21.71 -20.41
C ASN A 662 25.58 22.16 -20.31
N GLY A 663 26.43 21.61 -21.19
CA GLY A 663 27.87 21.87 -21.19
C GLY A 663 28.27 23.30 -21.61
N ASP A 664 27.35 24.07 -22.19
CA ASP A 664 27.50 25.48 -22.55
C ASP A 664 26.86 26.44 -21.52
N PHE A 665 26.34 25.89 -20.41
CA PHE A 665 25.63 26.61 -19.34
C PHE A 665 24.51 27.54 -19.84
N SER A 666 23.94 27.28 -21.03
CA SER A 666 22.87 28.07 -21.62
C SER A 666 21.58 28.01 -20.80
N GLN A 667 21.35 26.90 -20.09
CA GLN A 667 20.23 26.66 -19.19
C GLN A 667 20.57 27.01 -17.72
N GLY A 668 21.61 27.81 -17.47
CA GLY A 668 22.09 28.07 -16.11
C GLY A 668 22.94 26.91 -15.59
N ASP A 669 22.74 26.54 -14.32
CA ASP A 669 23.38 25.40 -13.65
C ASP A 669 22.53 24.11 -13.69
N ALA A 670 21.53 24.03 -14.58
CA ALA A 670 20.81 22.78 -14.86
C ALA A 670 21.77 21.62 -15.16
N SER A 671 21.47 20.43 -14.64
CA SER A 671 22.31 19.23 -14.72
C SER A 671 23.73 19.34 -14.10
N TRP A 672 24.05 20.40 -13.34
CA TRP A 672 25.32 20.56 -12.62
C TRP A 672 25.11 20.79 -11.11
N VAL A 673 25.83 20.06 -10.27
CA VAL A 673 25.86 20.30 -8.82
C VAL A 673 26.93 21.34 -8.51
N VAL A 674 26.51 22.60 -8.33
CA VAL A 674 27.39 23.75 -8.09
C VAL A 674 27.45 24.12 -6.60
N ASP A 675 28.65 24.34 -6.06
CA ASP A 675 28.88 24.94 -4.73
C ASP A 675 29.91 26.08 -4.84
N LEU A 676 29.62 27.19 -4.15
CA LEU A 676 30.35 28.46 -4.24
C LEU A 676 30.60 28.94 -5.69
N GLY A 677 29.62 28.69 -6.55
CA GLY A 677 29.61 29.08 -7.95
C GLY A 677 28.31 29.77 -8.36
N ARG A 678 28.30 30.31 -9.58
CA ARG A 678 27.11 30.87 -10.24
C ARG A 678 27.31 30.88 -11.75
N VAL A 679 26.28 30.50 -12.50
CA VAL A 679 26.21 30.75 -13.95
C VAL A 679 25.66 32.15 -14.23
N THR A 680 26.20 32.83 -15.25
CA THR A 680 25.66 34.09 -15.77
C THR A 680 25.96 34.18 -17.27
N THR A 681 24.91 34.30 -18.09
CA THR A 681 24.99 34.42 -19.56
C THR A 681 25.91 33.39 -20.22
N GLY A 682 25.70 32.10 -19.96
CA GLY A 682 26.49 30.99 -20.51
C GLY A 682 27.86 30.76 -19.85
N VAL A 683 28.25 31.55 -18.84
CA VAL A 683 29.54 31.40 -18.16
C VAL A 683 29.35 30.97 -16.71
N LEU A 684 29.87 29.80 -16.35
CA LEU A 684 30.03 29.36 -14.97
C LEU A 684 31.21 30.10 -14.32
N THR A 685 30.98 30.71 -13.15
CA THR A 685 32.01 31.37 -12.34
C THR A 685 32.11 30.67 -10.98
N LEU A 686 33.30 30.16 -10.62
CA LEU A 686 33.57 29.54 -9.31
C LEU A 686 34.51 30.41 -8.46
N ARG A 687 34.18 30.57 -7.16
CA ARG A 687 34.90 31.44 -6.20
C ARG A 687 35.06 30.76 -4.85
N SER A 688 36.25 30.21 -4.61
CA SER A 688 36.67 29.60 -3.35
C SER A 688 36.64 30.57 -2.16
N GLN A 689 36.51 30.01 -0.97
CA GLN A 689 36.70 30.69 0.32
C GLN A 689 37.94 30.12 1.03
N ASP A 690 38.38 30.75 2.12
CA ASP A 690 39.61 30.33 2.82
C ASP A 690 39.56 28.89 3.35
N ASP A 691 38.36 28.42 3.71
CA ASP A 691 38.09 27.09 4.27
C ASP A 691 37.29 26.15 3.33
N ARG A 692 36.71 26.67 2.23
CA ARG A 692 35.82 25.93 1.32
C ARG A 692 36.23 26.01 -0.17
N THR A 693 36.35 24.83 -0.77
CA THR A 693 36.58 24.62 -2.22
C THR A 693 35.30 24.92 -2.98
N ALA A 694 35.37 25.77 -4.01
CA ALA A 694 34.28 25.96 -4.96
C ALA A 694 34.33 24.87 -6.03
N ARG A 695 33.17 24.34 -6.44
CA ARG A 695 33.10 23.25 -7.41
C ARG A 695 31.83 23.32 -8.27
N ALA A 696 31.91 22.76 -9.47
CA ALA A 696 30.77 22.23 -10.19
C ALA A 696 31.09 20.80 -10.63
N VAL A 697 30.16 19.87 -10.40
CA VAL A 697 30.29 18.47 -10.82
C VAL A 697 29.05 17.96 -11.53
N GLN A 698 29.24 17.02 -12.44
CA GLN A 698 28.17 16.33 -13.17
C GLN A 698 28.55 14.86 -13.35
N ASP A 699 27.65 13.95 -13.01
CA ASP A 699 27.77 12.52 -13.34
C ASP A 699 27.37 12.28 -14.80
N THR A 700 28.07 11.39 -15.50
CA THR A 700 27.75 11.01 -16.90
C THR A 700 26.33 10.46 -17.04
N GLY A 701 25.81 9.80 -16.01
CA GLY A 701 24.50 9.14 -16.03
C GLY A 701 24.44 7.91 -16.96
N LEU A 702 25.61 7.42 -17.39
CA LEU A 702 25.85 6.23 -18.21
C LEU A 702 27.25 5.69 -17.86
N LEU A 703 27.52 4.43 -18.22
CA LEU A 703 28.86 3.85 -18.11
C LEU A 703 29.65 4.11 -19.41
N LEU A 704 30.90 4.55 -19.28
CA LEU A 704 31.79 4.72 -20.43
C LEU A 704 32.17 3.38 -21.06
N ALA A 705 32.27 3.35 -22.39
CA ALA A 705 32.83 2.23 -23.15
C ALA A 705 34.20 1.79 -22.59
N ALA A 706 34.42 0.49 -22.44
CA ALA A 706 35.66 -0.05 -21.87
C ALA A 706 36.86 0.07 -22.83
N SER A 707 38.04 0.38 -22.28
CA SER A 707 39.33 0.49 -22.98
C SER A 707 39.33 1.43 -24.21
N GLN A 708 38.58 2.53 -24.16
CA GLN A 708 38.51 3.53 -25.23
C GLN A 708 39.16 4.87 -24.84
N ASP A 709 39.73 5.57 -25.82
CA ASP A 709 40.33 6.90 -25.63
C ASP A 709 39.27 8.01 -25.68
N TYR A 710 39.09 8.72 -24.56
CA TYR A 710 38.22 9.88 -24.45
C TYR A 710 39.01 11.19 -24.44
N THR A 711 38.36 12.29 -24.83
CA THR A 711 38.90 13.65 -24.69
C THR A 711 37.83 14.59 -24.14
N LEU A 712 38.01 15.01 -22.90
CA LEU A 712 37.25 16.09 -22.29
C LEU A 712 37.88 17.44 -22.71
N ASN A 713 37.09 18.24 -23.42
CA ASN A 713 37.42 19.59 -23.85
C ASN A 713 36.77 20.58 -22.87
N VAL A 714 37.53 21.56 -22.36
CA VAL A 714 37.03 22.59 -21.44
C VAL A 714 37.53 23.96 -21.88
N ARG A 715 36.62 24.87 -22.19
CA ARG A 715 36.95 26.26 -22.51
C ARG A 715 36.89 27.10 -21.24
N ALA A 716 38.05 27.47 -20.72
CA ALA A 716 38.20 28.09 -19.40
C ALA A 716 39.19 29.25 -19.39
N ARG A 717 39.15 30.04 -18.31
CA ARG A 717 40.20 30.99 -17.91
C ARG A 717 40.25 31.10 -16.38
N ALA A 718 41.41 31.48 -15.83
CA ALA A 718 41.57 31.67 -14.40
C ALA A 718 42.39 32.91 -14.05
N THR A 719 41.97 33.62 -13.01
CA THR A 719 42.75 34.71 -12.42
C THR A 719 43.29 34.28 -11.07
N ASN A 720 44.61 34.33 -10.88
CA ASN A 720 45.38 33.87 -9.71
C ASN A 720 45.24 32.37 -9.40
N GLY A 721 46.29 31.79 -8.80
CA GLY A 721 46.33 30.38 -8.41
C GLY A 721 46.27 29.41 -9.60
N ALA A 722 45.85 28.17 -9.31
CA ALA A 722 45.71 27.10 -10.30
C ALA A 722 44.46 26.26 -9.94
N PRO A 723 43.28 26.59 -10.49
CA PRO A 723 42.09 25.75 -10.44
C PRO A 723 42.16 24.57 -11.42
N THR A 724 41.52 23.47 -11.02
CA THR A 724 41.54 22.18 -11.72
C THR A 724 40.29 22.01 -12.60
N VAL A 725 40.47 21.46 -13.80
CA VAL A 725 39.38 20.89 -14.61
C VAL A 725 39.75 19.45 -14.99
N GLY A 726 38.79 18.52 -14.91
CA GLY A 726 39.09 17.10 -15.08
C GLY A 726 37.88 16.17 -15.09
N PHE A 727 38.18 14.88 -15.16
CA PHE A 727 37.22 13.79 -15.18
C PHE A 727 37.69 12.67 -14.23
N GLN A 728 36.80 12.18 -13.39
CA GLN A 728 37.02 11.00 -12.57
C GLN A 728 36.33 9.79 -13.21
N VAL A 729 37.03 8.65 -13.26
CA VAL A 729 36.45 7.34 -13.60
C VAL A 729 37.10 6.27 -12.72
N GLY A 730 36.28 5.53 -11.98
CA GLY A 730 36.76 4.72 -10.86
C GLY A 730 37.58 5.55 -9.86
N ASP A 731 38.74 5.03 -9.45
CA ASP A 731 39.71 5.72 -8.58
C ASP A 731 40.62 6.72 -9.33
N GLU A 732 40.61 6.76 -10.67
CA GLU A 732 41.50 7.64 -11.44
C GLU A 732 40.86 9.01 -11.71
N PHE A 733 41.65 10.08 -11.48
CA PHE A 733 41.24 11.47 -11.73
C PHE A 733 42.16 12.17 -12.73
N HIS A 734 41.77 12.09 -14.01
CA HIS A 734 42.47 12.72 -15.12
C HIS A 734 42.14 14.21 -15.15
N HIS A 735 43.14 15.09 -15.08
CA HIS A 735 42.89 16.53 -14.92
C HIS A 735 44.02 17.42 -15.45
N LEU A 736 43.70 18.70 -15.64
CA LEU A 736 44.63 19.77 -15.98
C LEU A 736 44.39 21.02 -15.12
N GLN A 737 45.39 21.90 -15.09
CA GLN A 737 45.38 23.15 -14.34
C GLN A 737 45.15 24.35 -15.27
N VAL A 738 44.09 25.11 -15.01
CA VAL A 738 43.74 26.32 -15.76
C VAL A 738 44.54 27.49 -15.20
N THR A 739 45.48 28.01 -15.99
CA THR A 739 46.47 29.03 -15.54
C THR A 739 46.55 30.27 -16.42
N ASP A 740 45.81 30.32 -17.54
CA ASP A 740 45.76 31.49 -18.42
C ASP A 740 44.58 32.40 -18.01
N PRO A 741 44.79 33.73 -17.82
CA PRO A 741 43.70 34.69 -17.57
C PRO A 741 42.90 35.06 -18.82
N THR A 742 43.29 34.56 -19.99
CA THR A 742 42.52 34.64 -21.25
C THR A 742 41.84 33.31 -21.56
N TRP A 743 40.73 33.35 -22.31
CA TRP A 743 39.99 32.14 -22.68
C TRP A 743 40.85 31.18 -23.51
N ARG A 744 40.98 29.94 -23.02
CA ARG A 744 41.69 28.83 -23.67
C ARG A 744 40.87 27.55 -23.66
N ASP A 745 41.11 26.74 -24.68
CA ASP A 745 40.56 25.39 -24.78
C ASP A 745 41.60 24.41 -24.19
N TYR A 746 41.21 23.71 -23.12
CA TYR A 746 41.99 22.69 -22.44
C TYR A 746 41.50 21.31 -22.86
N GLN A 747 42.42 20.35 -23.04
CA GLN A 747 42.08 18.96 -23.41
C GLN A 747 42.65 17.97 -22.40
N VAL A 748 41.78 17.41 -21.58
CA VAL A 748 42.09 16.26 -20.72
C VAL A 748 41.83 15.00 -21.54
N ARG A 749 42.87 14.18 -21.74
CA ARG A 749 42.79 12.93 -22.49
C ARG A 749 43.10 11.75 -21.58
N PHE A 750 42.33 10.68 -21.71
CA PHE A 750 42.47 9.47 -20.92
C PHE A 750 41.92 8.26 -21.69
N THR A 751 42.38 7.08 -21.33
CA THR A 751 41.77 5.81 -21.75
C THR A 751 40.88 5.33 -20.61
N SER A 752 39.65 4.90 -20.90
CA SER A 752 38.74 4.36 -19.88
C SER A 752 39.23 3.01 -19.33
N PRO A 753 38.75 2.58 -18.14
CA PRO A 753 39.10 1.29 -17.55
C PRO A 753 38.77 0.08 -18.44
N VAL A 754 39.32 -1.08 -18.05
CA VAL A 754 39.08 -2.36 -18.76
C VAL A 754 37.66 -2.91 -18.58
N THR A 755 36.90 -2.37 -17.62
CA THR A 755 35.44 -2.57 -17.47
C THR A 755 34.71 -1.26 -17.75
N GLN A 756 33.45 -1.35 -18.17
CA GLN A 756 32.58 -0.17 -18.30
C GLN A 756 32.31 0.41 -16.89
N GLN A 757 32.47 1.72 -16.73
CA GLN A 757 32.31 2.40 -15.43
C GLN A 757 31.67 3.77 -15.61
N ALA A 758 30.86 4.19 -14.64
CA ALA A 758 30.35 5.56 -14.56
C ALA A 758 31.50 6.55 -14.30
N GLY A 759 31.33 7.80 -14.74
CA GLY A 759 32.33 8.84 -14.53
C GLY A 759 31.73 10.19 -14.16
N LYS A 760 32.58 11.12 -13.74
CA LYS A 760 32.18 12.42 -13.19
C LYS A 760 33.06 13.54 -13.72
N PHE A 761 32.44 14.58 -14.26
CA PHE A 761 33.11 15.82 -14.63
C PHE A 761 33.37 16.65 -13.36
N HIS A 762 34.57 17.22 -13.23
CA HIS A 762 34.96 18.09 -12.12
C HIS A 762 35.52 19.42 -12.64
N LEU A 763 34.92 20.52 -12.18
CA LEU A 763 35.43 21.88 -12.32
C LEU A 763 35.65 22.42 -10.91
N GLU A 764 36.89 22.53 -10.44
CA GLU A 764 37.17 22.82 -9.02
C GLU A 764 38.18 23.94 -8.80
N ARG A 765 37.91 24.78 -7.80
CA ARG A 765 38.85 25.76 -7.27
C ARG A 765 39.03 25.57 -5.77
N TRP A 766 40.25 25.20 -5.37
CA TRP A 766 40.57 24.80 -4.00
C TRP A 766 40.41 25.93 -2.98
N LYS A 767 40.18 25.56 -1.71
CA LYS A 767 40.11 26.49 -0.59
C LYS A 767 41.42 27.24 -0.32
N GLY A 768 41.31 28.48 0.17
CA GLY A 768 42.46 29.38 0.40
C GLY A 768 42.96 30.11 -0.86
N ASP A 769 42.40 29.80 -2.03
CA ASP A 769 42.89 30.28 -3.32
C ASP A 769 42.10 31.52 -3.77
N THR A 770 42.68 32.72 -3.65
CA THR A 770 41.99 34.03 -3.71
C THR A 770 41.54 34.53 -5.09
N GLY A 771 41.41 33.61 -6.05
CA GLY A 771 41.14 33.91 -7.45
C GLY A 771 39.74 33.54 -7.93
N ILE A 772 39.64 33.32 -9.25
CA ILE A 772 38.39 32.97 -9.95
C ILE A 772 38.71 31.87 -10.97
N LEU A 773 37.82 30.88 -11.14
CA LEU A 773 37.74 30.07 -12.35
C LEU A 773 36.48 30.50 -13.11
N GLU A 774 36.61 30.74 -14.41
CA GLU A 774 35.47 30.95 -15.32
C GLU A 774 35.51 29.88 -16.41
N VAL A 775 34.36 29.26 -16.71
CA VAL A 775 34.19 28.21 -17.71
C VAL A 775 33.04 28.59 -18.64
N ASP A 776 33.29 28.47 -19.95
CA ASP A 776 32.40 28.88 -21.05
C ASP A 776 31.78 27.66 -21.74
N THR A 777 32.58 26.60 -21.96
CA THR A 777 32.05 25.31 -22.44
C THR A 777 32.79 24.11 -21.84
N VAL A 778 32.08 22.99 -21.75
CA VAL A 778 32.57 21.65 -21.38
C VAL A 778 31.97 20.66 -22.38
N SER A 779 32.80 19.78 -22.96
CA SER A 779 32.38 18.85 -24.02
C SER A 779 33.22 17.56 -24.02
N MET A 780 32.56 16.40 -24.05
CA MET A 780 33.15 15.08 -24.21
C MET A 780 32.19 14.18 -24.99
N THR A 781 32.55 13.83 -26.22
CA THR A 781 31.69 13.04 -27.10
C THR A 781 31.81 11.54 -26.83
N ALA A 782 30.72 10.81 -27.05
CA ALA A 782 30.68 9.36 -27.11
C ALA A 782 31.58 8.81 -28.24
N VAL A 783 32.10 7.60 -28.04
CA VAL A 783 33.02 6.88 -28.93
C VAL A 783 32.41 5.58 -29.47
N GLY A 784 31.39 5.04 -28.79
CA GLY A 784 30.73 3.77 -29.11
C GLY A 784 31.14 2.66 -28.13
N GLY A 785 30.13 1.90 -27.66
CA GLY A 785 30.29 0.86 -26.64
C GLY A 785 30.02 1.34 -25.21
N GLU A 786 29.54 2.58 -25.04
CA GLU A 786 28.92 3.06 -23.80
C GLU A 786 27.76 2.16 -23.40
N TRP A 787 27.45 2.13 -22.10
CA TRP A 787 26.33 1.37 -21.58
C TRP A 787 25.34 2.26 -20.83
N LEU A 788 24.06 1.99 -21.06
CA LEU A 788 22.93 2.49 -20.31
C LEU A 788 21.89 1.38 -20.25
N ASP A 789 21.33 1.13 -19.07
CA ASP A 789 20.38 0.04 -18.84
C ASP A 789 19.16 0.20 -19.74
N THR A 790 18.75 1.45 -19.99
CA THR A 790 17.63 1.84 -20.85
C THR A 790 18.14 2.71 -22.00
N PRO A 791 18.47 2.12 -23.18
CA PRO A 791 19.07 2.88 -24.28
C PRO A 791 18.14 3.97 -24.85
N HIS A 792 16.83 3.74 -24.78
CA HIS A 792 15.79 4.63 -25.29
C HIS A 792 14.79 4.90 -24.16
N PRO A 793 14.75 6.13 -23.59
CA PRO A 793 13.98 6.39 -22.37
C PRO A 793 12.48 6.28 -22.61
N ILE A 794 11.99 6.63 -23.80
CA ILE A 794 10.67 6.23 -24.28
C ILE A 794 10.84 4.89 -25.02
N PRO A 795 10.23 3.78 -24.55
CA PRO A 795 10.37 2.48 -25.19
C PRO A 795 9.62 2.45 -26.53
N ALA A 796 10.16 1.69 -27.49
CA ALA A 796 9.50 1.43 -28.77
C ALA A 796 8.57 0.21 -28.65
N GLN A 797 7.52 0.17 -29.47
CA GLN A 797 6.51 -0.90 -29.44
C GLN A 797 7.10 -2.28 -29.82
N THR A 798 7.16 -3.19 -28.85
CA THR A 798 7.71 -4.54 -29.02
C THR A 798 6.71 -5.46 -29.74
N THR A 799 7.09 -5.91 -30.94
CA THR A 799 6.21 -6.66 -31.86
C THR A 799 6.70 -8.07 -32.19
N GLN A 800 7.82 -8.51 -31.61
CA GLN A 800 8.37 -9.85 -31.77
C GLN A 800 8.15 -10.65 -30.49
N THR A 801 7.89 -11.95 -30.62
CA THR A 801 7.89 -12.86 -29.46
C THR A 801 9.32 -13.00 -28.95
N LEU A 802 9.55 -12.68 -27.68
CA LEU A 802 10.76 -13.08 -26.97
C LEU A 802 10.63 -14.56 -26.62
N VAL A 803 11.66 -15.35 -26.95
CA VAL A 803 11.90 -16.66 -26.35
C VAL A 803 13.33 -16.64 -25.83
N GLU A 804 13.51 -16.99 -24.56
CA GLU A 804 14.81 -17.17 -23.92
C GLU A 804 14.88 -18.55 -23.28
N GLU A 805 15.94 -19.28 -23.60
CA GLU A 805 16.18 -20.66 -23.14
C GLU A 805 17.53 -20.78 -22.42
N PHE A 806 18.26 -19.67 -22.22
CA PHE A 806 19.48 -19.52 -21.41
C PHE A 806 20.67 -20.46 -21.73
N ASP A 807 20.59 -21.29 -22.78
CA ASP A 807 21.67 -22.15 -23.31
C ASP A 807 22.97 -21.37 -23.58
N ASP A 808 22.86 -20.17 -24.15
CA ASP A 808 23.98 -19.25 -24.43
C ASP A 808 24.24 -18.25 -23.27
N GLY A 809 23.63 -18.46 -22.09
CA GLY A 809 23.73 -17.59 -20.92
C GLY A 809 22.67 -16.48 -20.93
N ILE A 810 23.01 -15.30 -20.40
CA ILE A 810 22.12 -14.13 -20.36
C ILE A 810 22.64 -13.00 -21.25
N ASP A 811 21.83 -12.65 -22.24
CA ASP A 811 22.13 -11.63 -23.24
C ASP A 811 21.87 -10.21 -22.69
N PRO A 812 22.91 -9.37 -22.49
CA PRO A 812 22.74 -8.01 -21.98
C PRO A 812 21.93 -7.11 -22.92
N ASP A 813 21.84 -7.42 -24.22
CA ASP A 813 20.98 -6.63 -25.13
C ASP A 813 19.49 -6.98 -25.01
N LYS A 814 19.13 -8.06 -24.29
CA LYS A 814 17.74 -8.43 -23.96
C LYS A 814 17.38 -8.27 -22.48
N TRP A 815 18.33 -8.47 -21.57
CA TRP A 815 18.09 -8.63 -20.13
C TRP A 815 19.00 -7.75 -19.29
N LEU A 816 18.52 -7.41 -18.10
CA LEU A 816 19.22 -6.70 -17.04
C LEU A 816 19.30 -7.60 -15.80
N ILE A 817 20.47 -7.69 -15.17
CA ILE A 817 20.63 -8.33 -13.85
C ILE A 817 20.39 -7.28 -12.76
N VAL A 818 19.58 -7.58 -11.75
CA VAL A 818 19.17 -6.61 -10.71
C VAL A 818 20.24 -6.48 -9.63
N ASP A 819 20.60 -5.24 -9.30
CA ASP A 819 21.39 -4.88 -8.13
C ASP A 819 20.66 -3.80 -7.31
N ARG A 820 19.79 -4.23 -6.36
CA ARG A 820 18.94 -3.32 -5.57
C ARG A 820 18.32 -4.00 -4.36
N ALA A 821 18.11 -3.24 -3.28
CA ALA A 821 17.32 -3.65 -2.11
C ALA A 821 16.00 -2.88 -1.96
N TRP A 822 14.97 -3.58 -1.49
CA TRP A 822 13.65 -3.04 -1.12
C TRP A 822 12.92 -4.01 -0.18
N GLY A 823 11.81 -3.58 0.45
CA GLY A 823 10.86 -4.51 1.09
C GLY A 823 11.21 -5.01 2.51
N GLY A 824 12.12 -4.34 3.22
CA GLY A 824 12.29 -4.53 4.68
C GLY A 824 13.71 -4.84 5.13
N ASP A 825 13.83 -5.63 6.19
CA ASP A 825 15.08 -6.04 6.83
C ASP A 825 15.76 -7.19 6.06
N ASN A 826 16.24 -6.90 4.84
CA ASN A 826 16.93 -7.84 3.95
C ASN A 826 18.22 -7.23 3.36
N GLY A 827 18.90 -7.97 2.48
CA GLY A 827 20.12 -7.53 1.78
C GLY A 827 19.93 -7.31 0.26
N GLY A 828 18.70 -7.20 -0.21
CA GLY A 828 18.36 -6.99 -1.62
C GLY A 828 18.68 -8.16 -2.55
N LEU A 829 18.67 -7.87 -3.85
CA LEU A 829 19.14 -8.74 -4.93
C LEU A 829 20.52 -8.24 -5.39
N ILE A 830 21.42 -9.17 -5.72
CA ILE A 830 22.77 -8.87 -6.21
C ILE A 830 23.14 -9.73 -7.44
N PRO A 831 24.10 -9.28 -8.28
CA PRO A 831 24.51 -10.02 -9.47
C PRO A 831 25.18 -11.36 -9.17
N GLU A 832 25.95 -11.49 -8.09
CA GLU A 832 26.73 -12.71 -7.80
C GLU A 832 25.88 -13.91 -7.36
N ASN A 833 24.59 -13.69 -7.09
CA ASN A 833 23.62 -14.77 -6.87
C ASN A 833 22.94 -15.24 -8.17
N VAL A 834 23.25 -14.65 -9.33
CA VAL A 834 22.83 -15.12 -10.66
C VAL A 834 23.90 -16.04 -11.24
N SER A 835 23.51 -17.21 -11.76
CA SER A 835 24.44 -18.15 -12.41
C SER A 835 23.73 -19.10 -13.38
N PHE A 836 24.49 -19.89 -14.14
CA PHE A 836 23.98 -20.84 -15.13
C PHE A 836 24.55 -22.23 -14.87
N ALA A 837 23.71 -23.26 -15.00
CA ALA A 837 24.16 -24.66 -15.02
C ALA A 837 23.19 -25.53 -15.82
N ASP A 838 23.74 -26.40 -16.67
CA ASP A 838 23.01 -27.39 -17.47
C ASP A 838 21.87 -26.80 -18.34
N GLY A 839 22.09 -25.62 -18.94
CA GLY A 839 21.09 -24.89 -19.76
C GLY A 839 20.08 -24.07 -18.95
N VAL A 840 20.16 -24.10 -17.61
CA VAL A 840 19.14 -23.53 -16.72
C VAL A 840 19.71 -22.34 -15.94
N LEU A 841 18.99 -21.21 -15.98
CA LEU A 841 19.27 -20.04 -15.15
C LEU A 841 18.99 -20.36 -13.67
N LYS A 842 19.94 -20.02 -12.81
CA LYS A 842 19.90 -20.23 -11.35
C LYS A 842 19.88 -18.87 -10.66
N LEU A 843 18.78 -18.57 -9.96
CA LEU A 843 18.64 -17.39 -9.11
C LEU A 843 18.72 -17.86 -7.65
N LYS A 844 19.83 -17.52 -6.98
CA LYS A 844 20.13 -17.99 -5.63
C LYS A 844 19.59 -17.03 -4.55
N ALA A 845 19.14 -17.59 -3.43
CA ALA A 845 18.81 -16.86 -2.22
C ALA A 845 19.60 -17.39 -1.01
N HIS A 846 19.97 -16.50 -0.09
CA HIS A 846 20.65 -16.77 1.18
C HIS A 846 19.67 -16.58 2.34
N GLY A 847 19.40 -17.62 3.13
CA GLY A 847 18.51 -17.54 4.29
C GLY A 847 19.23 -17.04 5.54
N ASP A 848 18.54 -17.05 6.68
CA ASP A 848 19.09 -16.61 7.98
C ASP A 848 20.13 -17.57 8.59
N ARG A 849 20.32 -18.75 7.99
CA ARG A 849 21.41 -19.68 8.37
C ARG A 849 22.63 -19.58 7.45
N TYR A 850 22.63 -18.67 6.46
CA TYR A 850 23.75 -18.50 5.55
C TYR A 850 25.02 -18.06 6.28
N SER A 851 26.11 -18.81 6.09
CA SER A 851 27.40 -18.60 6.78
C SER A 851 28.55 -18.20 5.87
N GLY A 852 28.28 -17.91 4.59
CA GLY A 852 29.26 -17.45 3.61
C GLY A 852 29.56 -15.95 3.70
N THR A 853 30.49 -15.50 2.84
CA THR A 853 31.03 -14.14 2.82
C THR A 853 30.51 -13.28 1.66
N GLN A 854 29.51 -13.75 0.91
CA GLN A 854 28.88 -12.90 -0.12
C GLN A 854 27.96 -11.90 0.58
N GLU A 855 28.33 -10.62 0.53
CA GLU A 855 27.53 -9.53 1.07
C GLU A 855 26.56 -9.01 0.00
N GLY A 856 25.32 -8.78 0.41
CA GLY A 856 24.36 -7.94 -0.30
C GLY A 856 24.37 -6.50 0.21
N HIS A 857 23.34 -5.76 -0.19
CA HIS A 857 23.16 -4.34 0.14
C HIS A 857 23.21 -4.10 1.65
N GLY A 858 23.91 -3.04 2.06
CA GLY A 858 24.13 -2.71 3.46
C GLY A 858 25.18 -3.56 4.19
N GLY A 859 25.91 -4.44 3.49
CA GLY A 859 26.91 -5.34 4.08
C GLY A 859 26.28 -6.53 4.80
N ARG A 860 25.12 -7.00 4.31
CA ARG A 860 24.33 -8.08 4.92
C ARG A 860 24.53 -9.37 4.13
N THR A 861 24.87 -10.48 4.81
CA THR A 861 25.04 -11.78 4.14
C THR A 861 23.77 -12.64 4.11
N THR A 862 22.85 -12.47 5.05
CA THR A 862 21.55 -13.17 5.09
C THR A 862 20.44 -12.39 4.39
N ARG A 863 19.39 -13.08 3.93
CA ARG A 863 18.25 -12.52 3.19
C ARG A 863 18.69 -11.74 1.94
N VAL A 864 19.64 -12.30 1.22
CA VAL A 864 20.15 -11.77 -0.06
C VAL A 864 19.65 -12.67 -1.18
N GLY A 865 18.99 -12.11 -2.18
CA GLY A 865 18.38 -12.82 -3.30
C GLY A 865 19.11 -12.63 -4.63
N ALA A 866 18.41 -12.94 -5.72
CA ALA A 866 18.82 -12.68 -7.10
C ALA A 866 17.60 -12.36 -7.97
N GLY A 867 17.80 -11.62 -9.05
CA GLY A 867 16.75 -11.40 -10.04
C GLY A 867 17.27 -10.79 -11.34
N ILE A 868 16.45 -10.91 -12.38
CA ILE A 868 16.66 -10.32 -13.70
C ILE A 868 15.39 -9.60 -14.14
N ALA A 869 15.53 -8.67 -15.08
CA ALA A 869 14.42 -7.96 -15.72
C ALA A 869 14.64 -7.86 -17.23
N THR A 870 13.59 -7.83 -18.04
CA THR A 870 13.76 -7.50 -19.47
C THR A 870 14.31 -6.09 -19.61
N ARG A 871 15.23 -5.90 -20.56
CA ARG A 871 15.81 -4.59 -20.87
C ARG A 871 14.83 -3.73 -21.64
N ASP A 872 14.21 -4.33 -22.66
CA ASP A 872 13.04 -3.83 -23.36
C ASP A 872 11.76 -3.95 -22.51
N TYR A 873 10.76 -3.17 -22.90
CA TYR A 873 9.44 -3.13 -22.28
C TYR A 873 8.42 -3.90 -23.12
N TYR A 874 7.42 -4.47 -22.46
CA TYR A 874 6.36 -5.31 -23.04
C TYR A 874 5.02 -4.84 -22.49
N ALA A 875 4.02 -4.69 -23.36
CA ALA A 875 2.65 -4.29 -23.01
C ALA A 875 1.71 -5.51 -23.06
N SER A 876 0.43 -5.35 -23.43
CA SER A 876 -0.51 -6.48 -23.56
C SER A 876 0.11 -7.67 -24.29
N GLY A 877 -0.13 -8.89 -23.80
CA GLY A 877 0.57 -10.08 -24.26
C GLY A 877 0.41 -11.29 -23.33
N LYS A 878 0.93 -12.42 -23.81
CA LYS A 878 1.07 -13.65 -23.03
C LYS A 878 2.53 -13.84 -22.61
N TYR A 879 2.76 -13.83 -21.30
CA TYR A 879 4.03 -14.09 -20.65
C TYR A 879 3.97 -15.51 -20.08
N VAL A 880 5.03 -16.30 -20.24
CA VAL A 880 5.16 -17.64 -19.67
C VAL A 880 6.58 -17.82 -19.13
N VAL A 881 6.70 -18.16 -17.84
CA VAL A 881 7.95 -18.53 -17.18
C VAL A 881 7.88 -20.00 -16.81
N ARG A 882 8.83 -20.76 -17.33
CA ARG A 882 8.99 -22.17 -17.01
C ARG A 882 10.00 -22.32 -15.88
N ALA A 883 9.49 -22.54 -14.67
CA ALA A 883 10.28 -22.46 -13.45
C ALA A 883 10.08 -23.66 -12.52
N LYS A 884 11.11 -23.98 -11.74
CA LYS A 884 11.06 -24.93 -10.63
C LYS A 884 11.26 -24.17 -9.34
N ILE A 885 10.28 -24.27 -8.45
CA ILE A 885 10.17 -23.43 -7.27
C ILE A 885 10.84 -24.13 -6.08
N PRO A 886 11.69 -23.44 -5.30
CA PRO A 886 12.29 -24.00 -4.09
C PRO A 886 11.24 -24.19 -2.99
N ALA A 887 11.34 -25.27 -2.22
CA ALA A 887 10.38 -25.62 -1.17
C ALA A 887 10.67 -25.00 0.22
N GLU A 888 11.60 -24.04 0.30
CA GLU A 888 11.97 -23.37 1.55
C GLU A 888 11.15 -22.09 1.75
N LEU A 889 10.51 -21.93 2.92
CA LEU A 889 9.74 -20.74 3.27
C LEU A 889 10.65 -19.52 3.51
N GLY A 890 10.03 -18.33 3.57
CA GLY A 890 10.67 -17.05 3.88
C GLY A 890 11.31 -16.32 2.71
N ALA A 891 11.53 -17.00 1.58
CA ALA A 891 11.86 -16.39 0.30
C ALA A 891 10.67 -16.50 -0.66
N VAL A 892 10.38 -15.40 -1.36
CA VAL A 892 9.38 -15.30 -2.42
C VAL A 892 10.05 -15.62 -3.74
N SER A 893 9.50 -16.57 -4.50
CA SER A 893 9.72 -16.61 -5.94
C SER A 893 8.67 -15.73 -6.61
N ALA A 894 9.09 -14.80 -7.46
CA ALA A 894 8.20 -13.85 -8.13
C ALA A 894 8.51 -13.70 -9.62
N PHE A 895 7.45 -13.59 -10.43
CA PHE A 895 7.49 -13.19 -11.83
C PHE A 895 6.49 -12.05 -12.01
N TRP A 896 6.94 -10.85 -12.39
CA TRP A 896 6.07 -9.69 -12.39
C TRP A 896 6.36 -8.67 -13.48
N ASN A 897 5.30 -8.07 -14.02
CA ASN A 897 5.43 -6.86 -14.81
C ASN A 897 5.71 -5.69 -13.86
N PHE A 898 6.59 -4.74 -14.22
CA PHE A 898 6.79 -3.51 -13.45
C PHE A 898 7.12 -2.30 -14.32
N HIS A 899 6.48 -1.17 -14.03
CA HIS A 899 6.75 0.16 -14.57
C HIS A 899 6.52 1.20 -13.47
N TYR A 900 7.52 2.00 -13.14
CA TYR A 900 7.42 3.09 -12.15
C TYR A 900 7.29 4.46 -12.82
N ILE A 901 6.26 5.22 -12.43
CA ILE A 901 6.12 6.63 -12.79
C ILE A 901 5.88 7.50 -11.55
N GLU A 902 6.55 8.64 -11.51
CA GLU A 902 6.43 9.66 -10.48
C GLU A 902 6.07 10.98 -11.17
N HIS A 903 4.93 11.54 -10.78
CA HIS A 903 4.36 12.74 -11.35
C HIS A 903 4.77 14.00 -10.61
N PHE A 904 4.70 15.12 -11.33
CA PHE A 904 5.19 16.43 -10.89
C PHE A 904 4.09 17.52 -10.98
N PRO A 905 4.10 18.57 -10.11
CA PRO A 905 2.96 19.49 -10.00
C PRO A 905 2.65 20.35 -11.25
N ASP A 906 3.55 20.39 -12.23
CA ASP A 906 3.35 20.98 -13.55
C ASP A 906 2.71 20.02 -14.58
N GLU A 907 2.45 18.76 -14.20
CA GLU A 907 1.73 17.76 -14.99
C GLU A 907 0.27 17.64 -14.51
N ASP A 908 -0.69 17.52 -15.43
CA ASP A 908 -2.11 17.33 -15.07
C ASP A 908 -2.33 16.00 -14.31
N ASP A 909 -1.55 14.97 -14.59
CA ASP A 909 -1.64 13.64 -13.95
C ASP A 909 -1.37 13.69 -12.44
N TYR A 910 -0.45 14.55 -11.96
CA TYR A 910 -0.17 14.74 -10.52
C TYR A 910 -1.43 15.09 -9.72
N TRP A 911 -2.37 15.79 -10.36
CA TRP A 911 -3.58 16.29 -9.72
C TRP A 911 -4.78 15.33 -9.77
N GLN A 912 -4.62 14.15 -10.39
CA GLN A 912 -5.71 13.17 -10.54
C GLN A 912 -5.69 12.07 -9.45
N GLU A 913 -4.56 11.82 -8.80
CA GLU A 913 -4.42 10.86 -7.67
C GLU A 913 -3.90 11.52 -6.38
N PRO A 914 -4.24 10.98 -5.19
CA PRO A 914 -3.58 11.31 -3.94
C PRO A 914 -2.08 10.98 -3.95
N SER A 915 -1.69 9.88 -4.60
CA SER A 915 -0.29 9.51 -4.78
C SER A 915 0.26 10.04 -6.10
N ARG A 916 1.28 10.89 -5.98
CA ARG A 916 2.14 11.29 -7.10
C ARG A 916 3.05 10.15 -7.60
N ILE A 917 3.26 9.12 -6.79
CA ILE A 917 4.07 7.94 -7.13
C ILE A 917 3.13 6.80 -7.51
N ARG A 918 3.38 6.16 -8.65
CA ARG A 918 2.51 5.13 -9.22
C ARG A 918 3.32 3.98 -9.81
N ASN A 919 2.77 2.78 -9.69
CA ASN A 919 3.23 1.55 -10.33
C ASN A 919 2.15 1.02 -11.28
N THR A 920 2.60 0.54 -12.44
CA THR A 920 1.90 -0.43 -13.28
C THR A 920 2.61 -1.77 -13.06
N GLU A 921 1.90 -2.78 -12.58
CA GLU A 921 2.47 -4.04 -12.10
C GLU A 921 1.45 -5.20 -12.12
N ILE A 922 1.92 -6.42 -12.41
CA ILE A 922 1.09 -7.63 -12.52
C ILE A 922 1.92 -8.81 -12.02
N ASP A 923 1.44 -9.49 -10.98
CA ASP A 923 2.30 -10.37 -10.18
C ASP A 923 1.90 -11.83 -10.29
N TRP A 924 2.91 -12.70 -10.38
CA TRP A 924 2.92 -14.01 -9.74
C TRP A 924 3.88 -13.95 -8.55
N GLU A 925 3.40 -14.18 -7.32
CA GLU A 925 4.28 -14.37 -6.14
C GLU A 925 3.87 -15.60 -5.33
N PHE A 926 4.84 -16.36 -4.81
CA PHE A 926 4.59 -17.47 -3.87
C PHE A 926 5.85 -17.79 -3.04
N PRO A 927 5.71 -18.34 -1.82
CA PRO A 927 4.47 -18.77 -1.16
C PRO A 927 3.71 -17.60 -0.49
N THR A 928 2.45 -17.83 -0.11
CA THR A 928 1.62 -16.85 0.63
C THR A 928 0.55 -17.56 1.47
N ASP A 929 -0.05 -16.85 2.42
CA ASP A 929 -1.40 -17.12 2.93
C ASP A 929 -2.46 -16.74 1.88
N LEU A 930 -3.70 -17.22 2.04
CA LEU A 930 -4.83 -16.76 1.21
C LEU A 930 -5.46 -15.46 1.72
N SER A 931 -5.13 -15.04 2.95
CA SER A 931 -5.72 -13.89 3.66
C SER A 931 -7.26 -13.92 3.68
N ASN A 932 -7.86 -15.12 3.68
CA ASN A 932 -9.29 -15.33 3.37
C ASN A 932 -10.22 -15.23 4.59
N GLY A 933 -9.65 -15.16 5.80
CA GLY A 933 -10.40 -15.03 7.07
C GLY A 933 -10.70 -16.34 7.81
N THR A 934 -10.31 -17.52 7.29
CA THR A 934 -10.41 -18.80 8.03
C THR A 934 -9.54 -18.80 9.29
N MET A 935 -9.88 -19.65 10.26
CA MET A 935 -9.12 -19.77 11.50
C MET A 935 -7.71 -20.32 11.28
N ASP A 936 -7.53 -21.20 10.30
CA ASP A 936 -6.23 -21.67 9.82
C ASP A 936 -6.10 -21.20 8.36
N ASP A 937 -5.07 -20.40 8.07
CA ASP A 937 -4.73 -19.83 6.75
C ASP A 937 -3.20 -19.73 6.63
N PRO A 938 -2.50 -20.89 6.60
CA PRO A 938 -1.04 -20.94 6.65
C PRO A 938 -0.40 -20.56 5.31
N ILE A 939 0.82 -20.03 5.38
CA ILE A 939 1.64 -19.71 4.22
C ILE A 939 2.07 -21.00 3.52
N SER A 940 1.72 -21.13 2.24
CA SER A 940 1.84 -22.40 1.50
C SER A 940 2.25 -22.20 0.05
N PHE A 941 2.98 -23.19 -0.48
CA PHE A 941 3.26 -23.34 -1.91
C PHE A 941 2.08 -23.96 -2.70
N ASN A 942 0.95 -24.24 -2.04
CA ASN A 942 -0.34 -24.38 -2.72
C ASN A 942 -0.93 -23.01 -3.12
N ASN A 943 -0.47 -21.92 -2.51
CA ASN A 943 -1.09 -20.61 -2.63
C ASN A 943 -0.21 -19.66 -3.45
N GLY A 944 -0.84 -18.74 -4.17
CA GLY A 944 -0.18 -17.68 -4.91
C GLY A 944 -0.83 -16.31 -4.71
N ARG A 945 -0.02 -15.29 -4.97
CA ARG A 945 -0.47 -13.92 -5.18
C ARG A 945 -0.58 -13.68 -6.68
N ALA A 946 -1.75 -13.18 -7.07
CA ALA A 946 -2.12 -12.82 -8.43
C ALA A 946 -2.52 -11.34 -8.44
N ASN A 947 -1.62 -10.47 -7.94
CA ASN A 947 -1.97 -9.05 -7.78
C ASN A 947 -1.95 -8.32 -9.12
N SER A 948 -2.75 -7.27 -9.23
CA SER A 948 -2.68 -6.33 -10.36
C SER A 948 -2.73 -4.90 -9.82
N TRP A 949 -1.79 -4.07 -10.26
CA TRP A 949 -1.57 -2.70 -9.80
C TRP A 949 -1.52 -1.78 -11.00
N GLY A 950 -2.31 -0.70 -11.00
CA GLY A 950 -2.31 0.26 -12.09
C GLY A 950 -3.71 0.49 -12.63
N GLY A 951 -3.81 0.66 -13.94
CA GLY A 951 -5.08 0.88 -14.62
C GLY A 951 -5.70 2.24 -14.37
N LYS A 952 -7.03 2.29 -14.39
CA LYS A 952 -7.78 3.51 -14.69
C LYS A 952 -8.41 4.19 -13.48
N LEU A 953 -7.95 3.92 -12.25
CA LEU A 953 -8.61 4.33 -11.00
C LEU A 953 -8.57 5.84 -10.65
N GLY A 954 -8.36 6.69 -11.66
CA GLY A 954 -7.96 8.10 -11.59
C GLY A 954 -6.46 8.28 -11.90
N GLY A 955 -5.74 7.17 -11.98
CA GLY A 955 -4.33 7.01 -12.30
C GLY A 955 -3.89 5.60 -11.92
N GLU A 956 -2.63 5.28 -12.22
CA GLU A 956 -2.01 4.02 -11.81
C GLU A 956 -1.68 3.99 -10.30
N GLY A 957 -1.22 2.84 -9.79
CA GLY A 957 -0.95 2.60 -8.38
C GLY A 957 -2.14 2.10 -7.56
N ALA A 958 -3.25 1.72 -8.20
CA ALA A 958 -4.41 1.14 -7.53
C ALA A 958 -4.33 -0.40 -7.49
N HIS A 959 -4.48 -0.98 -6.30
CA HIS A 959 -4.27 -2.41 -6.03
C HIS A 959 -5.52 -3.29 -6.23
N HIS A 960 -5.34 -4.45 -6.86
CA HIS A 960 -6.20 -5.62 -6.77
C HIS A 960 -5.40 -6.79 -6.14
N PRO A 961 -5.69 -7.22 -4.89
CA PRO A 961 -5.03 -8.34 -4.24
C PRO A 961 -5.65 -9.69 -4.67
N GLY A 962 -5.13 -10.31 -5.72
CA GLY A 962 -5.45 -11.71 -6.02
C GLY A 962 -4.78 -12.65 -5.00
N ARG A 963 -5.57 -13.51 -4.36
CA ARG A 963 -5.10 -14.60 -3.47
C ARG A 963 -5.75 -15.89 -3.93
N VAL A 964 -4.93 -16.87 -4.32
CA VAL A 964 -5.40 -18.03 -5.10
C VAL A 964 -4.81 -19.32 -4.55
N ASP A 965 -5.61 -20.38 -4.49
CA ASP A 965 -5.16 -21.76 -4.22
C ASP A 965 -5.06 -22.50 -5.57
N PHE A 966 -3.92 -23.12 -5.82
CA PHE A 966 -3.64 -23.92 -7.03
C PHE A 966 -4.30 -25.31 -6.97
N GLY A 967 -4.74 -25.75 -5.79
CA GLY A 967 -5.12 -27.14 -5.49
C GLY A 967 -3.93 -28.11 -5.45
N ARG A 968 -2.70 -27.61 -5.61
CA ARG A 968 -1.44 -28.39 -5.69
C ARG A 968 -0.22 -27.57 -5.30
N ASN A 969 0.74 -28.20 -4.65
CA ASN A 969 2.01 -27.56 -4.29
C ASN A 969 2.90 -27.39 -5.54
N VAL A 970 3.33 -26.17 -5.86
CA VAL A 970 4.20 -25.89 -7.02
C VAL A 970 5.70 -26.01 -6.74
N ALA A 971 6.09 -26.16 -5.48
CA ALA A 971 7.45 -26.47 -5.05
C ALA A 971 7.70 -27.98 -4.91
N ASP A 972 7.11 -28.79 -5.81
CA ASP A 972 7.17 -30.26 -5.77
C ASP A 972 8.45 -30.87 -6.38
N GLY A 973 9.40 -30.02 -6.79
CA GLY A 973 10.67 -30.38 -7.43
C GLY A 973 10.64 -30.46 -8.96
N LYS A 974 9.50 -30.23 -9.61
CA LYS A 974 9.37 -30.17 -11.08
C LYS A 974 9.39 -28.74 -11.63
N PHE A 975 9.58 -28.63 -12.93
CA PHE A 975 9.31 -27.39 -13.68
C PHE A 975 7.81 -27.31 -14.01
N HIS A 976 7.23 -26.13 -13.79
CA HIS A 976 5.87 -25.75 -14.13
C HIS A 976 5.88 -24.53 -15.05
N ASP A 977 4.88 -24.41 -15.92
CA ASP A 977 4.70 -23.27 -16.82
C ASP A 977 3.74 -22.24 -16.18
N PHE A 978 4.30 -21.21 -15.55
CA PHE A 978 3.56 -20.11 -14.93
C PHE A 978 3.28 -19.03 -15.98
N GLY A 979 2.01 -18.73 -16.23
CA GLY A 979 1.59 -17.78 -17.26
C GLY A 979 0.83 -16.58 -16.72
N ILE A 980 1.00 -15.44 -17.39
CA ILE A 980 0.21 -14.22 -17.27
C ILE A 980 -0.25 -13.85 -18.67
N GLU A 981 -1.56 -13.83 -18.91
CA GLU A 981 -2.17 -13.42 -20.17
C GLU A 981 -2.93 -12.11 -19.92
N TRP A 982 -2.32 -11.00 -20.33
CA TRP A 982 -2.75 -9.64 -20.01
C TRP A 982 -3.25 -8.92 -21.25
N HIS A 983 -4.43 -8.33 -21.11
CA HIS A 983 -5.11 -7.51 -22.09
C HIS A 983 -5.33 -6.10 -21.51
N SER A 984 -4.76 -5.07 -22.13
CA SER A 984 -5.02 -3.66 -21.79
C SER A 984 -6.36 -3.18 -22.36
N GLY A 985 -6.96 -3.94 -23.28
CA GLY A 985 -8.29 -3.73 -23.83
C GLY A 985 -8.36 -2.76 -25.01
N GLY A 986 -9.59 -2.42 -25.41
CA GLY A 986 -9.87 -1.56 -26.56
C GLY A 986 -10.45 -2.32 -27.76
N ASN A 987 -10.95 -1.61 -28.78
CA ASN A 987 -11.68 -2.19 -29.93
C ASN A 987 -12.89 -3.11 -29.59
N GLY A 988 -13.35 -3.13 -28.33
CA GLY A 988 -14.40 -4.03 -27.84
C GLY A 988 -13.89 -5.12 -26.88
N GLU A 989 -12.58 -5.31 -26.79
CA GLU A 989 -11.91 -6.10 -25.75
C GLU A 989 -12.09 -5.41 -24.39
N ILE A 990 -12.53 -6.17 -23.38
CA ILE A 990 -12.56 -5.72 -21.98
C ILE A 990 -11.15 -5.92 -21.40
N PRO A 991 -10.55 -4.90 -20.76
CA PRO A 991 -9.25 -5.07 -20.10
C PRO A 991 -9.31 -6.16 -19.04
N LYS A 992 -8.34 -7.07 -19.01
CA LYS A 992 -8.31 -8.21 -18.09
C LYS A 992 -6.90 -8.75 -17.91
N VAL A 993 -6.68 -9.48 -16.82
CA VAL A 993 -5.51 -10.34 -16.63
C VAL A 993 -6.01 -11.74 -16.28
N ILE A 994 -5.39 -12.76 -16.89
CA ILE A 994 -5.64 -14.17 -16.66
C ILE A 994 -4.32 -14.82 -16.23
N TRP A 995 -4.32 -15.53 -15.10
CA TRP A 995 -3.17 -16.25 -14.59
C TRP A 995 -3.34 -17.75 -14.83
N THR A 996 -2.30 -18.39 -15.37
CA THR A 996 -2.34 -19.81 -15.74
C THR A 996 -1.21 -20.62 -15.10
N LEU A 997 -1.43 -21.90 -14.82
CA LEU A 997 -0.43 -22.85 -14.34
C LEU A 997 -0.47 -24.15 -15.16
N ASP A 998 0.62 -24.48 -15.84
CA ASP A 998 0.70 -25.57 -16.83
C ASP A 998 -0.36 -25.47 -17.95
N GLY A 999 -0.76 -24.23 -18.29
CA GLY A 999 -1.76 -23.93 -19.31
C GLY A 999 -3.23 -23.98 -18.82
N GLU A 1000 -3.49 -24.31 -17.56
CA GLU A 1000 -4.81 -24.25 -16.92
C GLU A 1000 -5.06 -22.85 -16.35
N GLU A 1001 -6.25 -22.27 -16.54
CA GLU A 1001 -6.64 -20.97 -15.95
C GLU A 1001 -6.90 -21.15 -14.44
N ILE A 1002 -6.06 -20.50 -13.62
CA ILE A 1002 -6.16 -20.50 -12.16
C ILE A 1002 -6.97 -19.29 -11.66
N TYR A 1003 -6.77 -18.13 -12.30
CA TYR A 1003 -7.41 -16.89 -11.85
C TYR A 1003 -7.62 -15.89 -12.98
N ARG A 1004 -8.60 -15.00 -12.79
CA ARG A 1004 -9.00 -13.97 -13.76
C ARG A 1004 -9.46 -12.72 -13.02
N HIS A 1005 -8.91 -11.58 -13.41
CA HIS A 1005 -9.39 -10.25 -13.00
C HIS A 1005 -9.82 -9.48 -14.24
N GLU A 1006 -11.05 -8.95 -14.24
CA GLU A 1006 -11.59 -8.13 -15.34
C GLU A 1006 -11.78 -6.67 -14.88
N GLY A 1007 -11.38 -5.73 -15.73
CA GLY A 1007 -11.47 -4.28 -15.50
C GLY A 1007 -12.85 -3.71 -15.80
N ALA A 1008 -12.99 -2.38 -15.66
CA ALA A 1008 -14.27 -1.72 -15.75
C ALA A 1008 -14.55 -1.18 -17.16
N ALA A 1009 -15.75 -1.47 -17.68
CA ALA A 1009 -16.21 -0.95 -18.97
C ALA A 1009 -16.41 0.59 -19.00
N PHE A 1010 -16.23 1.30 -17.88
CA PHE A 1010 -16.17 2.76 -17.78
C PHE A 1010 -15.43 3.17 -16.50
N GLY A 1011 -15.02 4.44 -16.43
CA GLY A 1011 -14.46 5.04 -15.22
C GLY A 1011 -13.24 4.32 -14.66
N GLN A 1012 -13.33 3.78 -13.44
CA GLN A 1012 -12.20 3.39 -12.59
C GLN A 1012 -11.98 1.86 -12.46
N ASP A 1013 -10.76 1.39 -12.76
CA ASP A 1013 -10.33 -0.02 -12.66
C ASP A 1013 -8.87 -0.20 -12.21
N ASN A 1014 -8.41 -1.45 -12.18
CA ASN A 1014 -7.09 -1.87 -11.69
C ASN A 1014 -6.20 -2.53 -12.77
N ILE A 1015 -6.61 -2.57 -14.05
CA ILE A 1015 -5.90 -3.35 -15.08
C ILE A 1015 -4.86 -2.48 -15.79
N PRO A 1016 -3.57 -2.84 -15.80
CA PRO A 1016 -2.54 -2.07 -16.47
C PRO A 1016 -2.75 -1.85 -17.97
N TYR A 1017 -2.12 -0.79 -18.46
CA TYR A 1017 -2.09 -0.43 -19.88
C TYR A 1017 -0.73 0.12 -20.35
N ARG A 1018 0.24 0.38 -19.46
CA ARG A 1018 1.59 0.84 -19.84
C ARG A 1018 2.55 -0.32 -20.08
N ALA A 1019 3.37 -0.21 -21.12
CA ALA A 1019 4.47 -1.13 -21.36
C ALA A 1019 5.43 -1.18 -20.16
N ALA A 1020 5.71 -2.38 -19.67
CA ALA A 1020 6.43 -2.66 -18.44
C ALA A 1020 7.64 -3.56 -18.69
N ARG A 1021 8.64 -3.51 -17.81
CA ARG A 1021 9.68 -4.55 -17.77
C ARG A 1021 9.09 -5.82 -17.17
N PHE A 1022 9.54 -6.98 -17.62
CA PHE A 1022 9.19 -8.26 -16.99
C PHE A 1022 10.33 -8.75 -16.12
N TRP A 1023 10.06 -8.87 -14.83
CA TRP A 1023 11.01 -9.20 -13.76
C TRP A 1023 10.80 -10.65 -13.31
N ILE A 1024 11.91 -11.31 -12.98
CA ILE A 1024 11.97 -12.70 -12.52
C ILE A 1024 12.99 -12.73 -11.38
N GLY A 1025 12.59 -13.16 -10.18
CA GLY A 1025 13.46 -13.07 -9.01
C GLY A 1025 13.08 -13.97 -7.84
N ILE A 1026 14.04 -14.15 -6.95
CA ILE A 1026 13.83 -14.72 -5.62
C ILE A 1026 14.26 -13.71 -4.55
N TRP A 1027 13.33 -13.28 -3.70
CA TRP A 1027 13.51 -12.12 -2.81
C TRP A 1027 12.87 -12.30 -1.42
N PHE A 1028 13.12 -11.36 -0.50
CA PHE A 1028 12.74 -11.50 0.92
C PHE A 1028 11.83 -10.35 1.41
N PRO A 1029 10.52 -10.55 1.59
CA PRO A 1029 9.57 -9.53 2.06
C PRO A 1029 9.67 -9.30 3.58
N ALA A 1030 10.88 -9.01 4.07
CA ALA A 1030 11.26 -8.99 5.48
C ALA A 1030 10.76 -7.75 6.26
N ALA A 1031 9.49 -7.40 6.11
CA ALA A 1031 8.83 -6.25 6.75
C ALA A 1031 8.09 -6.62 8.05
N GLY A 1032 8.10 -7.89 8.45
CA GLY A 1032 7.23 -8.45 9.49
C GLY A 1032 5.85 -8.84 8.93
N TYR A 1033 5.31 -9.98 9.38
CA TYR A 1033 3.96 -10.42 9.02
C TYR A 1033 3.28 -11.19 10.15
N LYS A 1034 1.95 -11.29 10.07
CA LYS A 1034 1.10 -12.08 10.97
C LYS A 1034 0.41 -13.18 10.17
N GLU A 1035 1.03 -14.35 10.11
CA GLU A 1035 0.39 -15.56 9.58
C GLU A 1035 -0.69 -16.04 10.56
N ARG A 1036 -1.75 -16.68 10.08
CA ARG A 1036 -2.80 -17.23 10.95
C ARG A 1036 -2.80 -18.75 10.92
N VAL A 1037 -2.42 -19.38 12.03
CA VAL A 1037 -2.20 -20.83 12.13
C VAL A 1037 -2.98 -21.40 13.32
N ASN A 1038 -3.81 -22.42 13.09
CA ASN A 1038 -4.67 -23.07 14.08
C ASN A 1038 -5.53 -22.11 14.94
N GLY A 1039 -5.87 -20.93 14.42
CA GLY A 1039 -6.65 -19.88 15.10
C GLY A 1039 -5.82 -18.70 15.60
N GLU A 1040 -4.52 -18.89 15.87
CA GLU A 1040 -3.62 -17.89 16.46
C GLU A 1040 -2.84 -17.10 15.39
N TYR A 1041 -2.41 -15.88 15.72
CA TYR A 1041 -1.54 -15.07 14.85
C TYR A 1041 -0.06 -15.25 15.21
N VAL A 1042 0.72 -15.83 14.30
CA VAL A 1042 2.15 -16.08 14.43
C VAL A 1042 2.96 -14.95 13.78
N ASP A 1043 3.91 -14.38 14.51
CA ASP A 1043 4.89 -13.45 13.94
C ASP A 1043 5.84 -14.16 12.98
N ARG A 1044 5.98 -13.62 11.76
CA ARG A 1044 6.91 -14.08 10.73
C ARG A 1044 7.83 -12.95 10.27
N VAL A 1045 9.01 -13.31 9.78
CA VAL A 1045 9.96 -12.37 9.15
C VAL A 1045 9.31 -11.63 7.98
N GLY A 1046 8.53 -12.34 7.16
CA GLY A 1046 7.77 -11.78 6.06
C GLY A 1046 6.54 -12.61 5.71
N TRP A 1047 5.76 -12.15 4.73
CA TRP A 1047 4.53 -12.84 4.30
C TRP A 1047 4.77 -14.15 3.52
N ALA A 1048 6.03 -14.47 3.20
CA ALA A 1048 6.46 -15.78 2.72
C ALA A 1048 6.91 -16.74 3.84
N GLY A 1049 6.87 -16.32 5.11
CA GLY A 1049 7.28 -17.10 6.28
C GLY A 1049 8.67 -16.71 6.79
N ASP A 1050 9.38 -17.68 7.38
CA ASP A 1050 10.69 -17.48 8.01
C ASP A 1050 11.82 -18.19 7.21
N PRO A 1051 12.90 -17.49 6.83
CA PRO A 1051 13.92 -18.01 5.91
C PRO A 1051 14.97 -18.88 6.63
N GLU A 1052 14.53 -19.94 7.29
CA GLU A 1052 15.32 -20.84 8.15
C GLU A 1052 16.20 -21.85 7.38
N PHE A 1053 16.87 -21.39 6.31
CA PHE A 1053 17.75 -22.17 5.44
C PHE A 1053 19.13 -21.50 5.27
N ASP A 1054 20.13 -22.24 4.77
CA ASP A 1054 21.43 -21.65 4.39
C ASP A 1054 21.29 -20.94 3.05
N SER A 1055 21.03 -21.70 1.99
CA SER A 1055 20.72 -21.15 0.68
C SER A 1055 19.80 -22.05 -0.12
N THR A 1056 19.02 -21.44 -1.00
CA THR A 1056 18.07 -22.11 -1.89
C THR A 1056 18.12 -21.47 -3.28
N VAL A 1057 17.51 -22.10 -4.29
CA VAL A 1057 17.63 -21.69 -5.70
C VAL A 1057 16.27 -21.78 -6.40
N LEU A 1058 15.88 -20.68 -7.03
CA LEU A 1058 14.85 -20.64 -8.07
C LEU A 1058 15.50 -20.95 -9.41
N GLU A 1059 14.98 -21.94 -10.13
CA GLU A 1059 15.52 -22.37 -11.42
C GLU A 1059 14.56 -22.01 -12.56
N ILE A 1060 15.08 -21.36 -13.61
CA ILE A 1060 14.31 -20.97 -14.81
C ILE A 1060 14.85 -21.72 -16.04
N ASP A 1061 13.99 -22.53 -16.64
CA ASP A 1061 14.24 -23.36 -17.84
C ASP A 1061 14.03 -22.54 -19.12
N ARG A 1062 13.01 -21.67 -19.13
CA ARG A 1062 12.59 -20.89 -20.30
C ARG A 1062 11.73 -19.70 -19.92
N VAL A 1063 11.81 -18.62 -20.71
CA VAL A 1063 10.85 -17.51 -20.71
C VAL A 1063 10.31 -17.30 -22.12
N GLU A 1064 9.02 -17.05 -22.25
CA GLU A 1064 8.37 -16.63 -23.50
C GLU A 1064 7.48 -15.41 -23.24
N ILE A 1065 7.58 -14.39 -24.10
CA ILE A 1065 6.67 -13.23 -24.08
C ILE A 1065 6.17 -13.02 -25.51
N THR A 1066 4.87 -13.23 -25.75
CA THR A 1066 4.20 -12.96 -27.03
C THR A 1066 3.32 -11.71 -26.92
N PRO A 1067 3.71 -10.56 -27.49
CA PRO A 1067 2.94 -9.32 -27.45
C PRO A 1067 1.62 -9.39 -28.24
N PHE A 1068 0.53 -8.89 -27.66
CA PHE A 1068 -0.78 -8.75 -28.32
C PHE A 1068 -0.95 -7.39 -29.02
N ASN A 1069 -0.29 -6.34 -28.51
CA ASN A 1069 -0.30 -4.98 -29.11
C ASN A 1069 -1.71 -4.37 -29.20
N GLU A 1070 -2.45 -4.42 -28.10
CA GLU A 1070 -3.82 -3.92 -28.00
C GLU A 1070 -3.92 -2.38 -28.03
N PRO A 1071 -5.08 -1.82 -28.44
CA PRO A 1071 -5.23 -0.38 -28.68
C PRO A 1071 -4.98 0.54 -27.48
N ASN A 1072 -5.07 0.02 -26.27
CA ASN A 1072 -4.83 0.77 -25.04
C ASN A 1072 -3.34 0.76 -24.59
N ASP A 1073 -2.47 -0.01 -25.25
CA ASP A 1073 -1.05 -0.12 -24.88
C ASP A 1073 -0.31 1.22 -25.00
N ALA A 1074 0.15 1.74 -23.86
CA ALA A 1074 0.85 3.02 -23.75
C ALA A 1074 2.37 2.82 -23.58
N TRP A 1075 3.13 3.47 -24.47
CA TRP A 1075 4.59 3.38 -24.54
C TRP A 1075 5.19 4.72 -24.10
N VAL A 1076 5.61 4.82 -22.84
CA VAL A 1076 6.11 6.04 -22.19
C VAL A 1076 7.35 5.73 -21.34
N ALA A 1077 8.08 6.75 -20.91
CA ALA A 1077 9.23 6.59 -20.04
C ALA A 1077 8.85 6.35 -18.57
N GLU A 1078 9.54 5.43 -17.89
CA GLU A 1078 9.63 5.47 -16.43
C GLU A 1078 10.41 6.72 -15.98
N THR A 1079 10.15 7.21 -14.77
CA THR A 1079 10.88 8.38 -14.22
C THR A 1079 12.32 8.05 -13.82
N TRP A 1080 12.60 6.81 -13.38
CA TRP A 1080 13.92 6.40 -12.85
C TRP A 1080 14.41 5.04 -13.41
N PRO A 1081 14.55 4.88 -14.75
CA PRO A 1081 14.71 3.58 -15.40
C PRO A 1081 16.13 2.97 -15.34
N ASN A 1082 17.11 3.66 -14.77
CA ASN A 1082 18.55 3.30 -14.80
C ASN A 1082 19.17 3.33 -13.39
N GLY A 1083 20.29 2.63 -13.21
CA GLY A 1083 21.12 2.69 -12.00
C GLY A 1083 20.74 1.69 -10.90
N TRP A 1084 20.09 0.58 -11.27
CA TRP A 1084 19.60 -0.48 -10.37
C TRP A 1084 20.02 -1.89 -10.83
N TYR A 1085 21.04 -1.95 -11.69
CA TYR A 1085 21.36 -3.13 -12.50
C TYR A 1085 22.88 -3.28 -12.64
N ALA A 1086 23.33 -4.53 -12.82
CA ALA A 1086 24.72 -4.86 -13.04
C ALA A 1086 25.29 -4.24 -14.33
N ALA A 1087 26.56 -3.85 -14.31
CA ALA A 1087 27.29 -3.53 -15.53
C ALA A 1087 27.55 -4.82 -16.35
N PRO A 1088 27.63 -4.77 -17.70
CA PRO A 1088 27.91 -5.96 -18.52
C PRO A 1088 29.20 -6.73 -18.18
N GLY A 1089 30.16 -6.10 -17.48
CA GLY A 1089 31.37 -6.76 -16.98
C GLY A 1089 31.16 -7.62 -15.72
N GLU A 1090 29.98 -7.56 -15.12
CA GLU A 1090 29.58 -8.28 -13.90
C GLU A 1090 28.61 -9.45 -14.21
N TYR A 1091 28.27 -9.65 -15.50
CA TYR A 1091 27.39 -10.71 -15.96
C TYR A 1091 28.09 -12.07 -15.84
N PRO A 1092 27.40 -13.16 -15.41
CA PRO A 1092 28.05 -14.45 -15.24
C PRO A 1092 28.53 -15.03 -16.57
N THR A 1093 29.82 -15.35 -16.67
CA THR A 1093 30.38 -16.06 -17.82
C THR A 1093 29.93 -17.52 -17.82
N LEU A 1094 29.55 -18.06 -18.99
CA LEU A 1094 29.45 -19.51 -19.19
C LEU A 1094 30.77 -20.22 -18.79
N GLY A 1095 30.65 -21.34 -18.09
CA GLY A 1095 31.76 -22.10 -17.48
C GLY A 1095 32.31 -23.26 -18.31
#